data_AF-A0A220VC49-F1
#
_entry.id   AF-A0A220VC49-F1
#
_cell.length_a   1.000
_cell.length_b   1.000
_cell.length_c   1.000
_cell.angle_alpha   90.00
_cell.angle_beta   90.00
_cell.angle_gamma   90.00
#
_symmetry.space_group_name_H-M   'P 1'
#
loop_
_entity.id
_entity.type
_entity.pdbx_description
1 polymer ?
#
loop_
_entity_poly.entity_id
_entity_poly.type
_entity_poly.pdbx_seq_one_letter_code
_entity_poly.pdbx_strand_id
1 'polypeptide(L)'
;MTNLRTKIRDHKSEKALFLRRSIYGFLGVILLSGILLINLYILQVKEYKLYKTRSNENRIQVVPIPPVRGQIYDRNGVLLAKNEPVYDLEIIPNQVKDLDQTLSSLKNLIDISDYEIKSFRKKLKYNAPFKAVLLKSQLTPKQVAIIAVNQYQYPGVHVISSLKREYPFKEALTHTLGYVGRVNDRDIQRLKKEGKYNDYLSTKYIGRIGIEKYYEPLLHGKSGFKEVEVNSHGKVIRTISILPATPGKDIYLSIDIKLELYIEKVLSEHNSQISSQDGDKHITTRGAVVVLDPRNNEVLAMVSSPSYDPNLFVDGISHKNYNSLLNDPANPLYNRATLGAYSPGSTSKPFSSIALLGTNTITLNSKIPGPKRWRIPGTKGRYFNQTDHGMGLINIETAIEKSSDTFFYQLVYKLGITKFSKWMTKFGFGQPTGIDIGEESDGIMPTRLWKRENKKQPWYDGDTISVAIGQGYWTSTPLQLALATSILINDGIKYTPHLLKYILNDNKIDKISPQHTKVVANIPDIYWNAVKKSMLLVSQYGTGKSIFGKKNPYLVGSKTGTAQVFSLKKNQKYDAKKLAKHLHDNSLFIAFAPYNSPKYVISTIIENGGFGAAAAGPITKKILDYLILKKTMKPTMIKNKKFNSSKKTISEYIHIDFILLISIISLMSFSLIIMYSASGKDLAMMDRQAFRMGLSIILMIVAAQIPPRTYQAVAPYLFIIGVFLLLCVLFFGEISKGAQRWLNLGIIRFQPSELLKIAVPLMVAKYLGNKSLPPEAKNILISLCLIFIPTILIAKQPDLGTAILIAASGIFVVFLSGIKWKYILLAFVLLAAFIPILWFFLMHDYQRTRVITLFNPELDPLGAGYHIIQSKIAIGSGGIFGKGWLHGTQSQLQFIPERNTDFIFAVIAEEWGFTGVLLLLFLYLLIIIRGLVLAIKSQNSFGRILSGSIMLSFFVYIFVNIGMVSGILPVVGVPLPLVSYGGSSMLTIMGSFGIVMSIHSHKTMLSKS
;
A
#
# COMPACT_ATOMS: atom_id res chain seq x y z
N MET A 1 45.67 45.28 -76.87
CA MET A 1 46.37 44.36 -75.94
C MET A 1 46.18 44.86 -74.52
N THR A 2 45.81 44.01 -73.57
CA THR A 2 45.73 44.37 -72.13
C THR A 2 46.02 43.14 -71.27
N ASN A 3 46.91 43.29 -70.29
CA ASN A 3 47.59 42.17 -69.63
C ASN A 3 46.69 41.25 -68.78
N LEU A 4 46.35 40.06 -69.30
CA LEU A 4 45.91 38.92 -68.50
C LEU A 4 47.10 38.29 -67.74
N ARG A 5 47.70 39.04 -66.80
CA ARG A 5 48.69 38.51 -65.85
C ARG A 5 48.00 37.50 -64.92
N THR A 6 48.14 36.22 -65.22
CA THR A 6 47.79 35.12 -64.30
C THR A 6 48.58 35.27 -63.00
N LYS A 7 47.87 35.56 -61.91
CA LYS A 7 48.50 35.86 -60.62
C LYS A 7 49.11 34.58 -60.03
N ILE A 8 50.44 34.48 -60.07
CA ILE A 8 51.20 33.34 -59.55
C ILE A 8 50.76 33.03 -58.11
N ARG A 9 50.39 31.78 -57.83
CA ARG A 9 49.89 31.36 -56.51
C ARG A 9 51.05 31.18 -55.54
N ASP A 10 51.12 32.01 -54.51
CA ASP A 10 52.02 31.75 -53.39
C ASP A 10 51.43 30.72 -52.42
N HIS A 11 51.90 29.47 -52.54
CA HIS A 11 51.52 28.39 -51.65
C HIS A 11 52.00 28.57 -50.20
N LYS A 12 53.00 29.43 -49.92
CA LYS A 12 53.45 29.71 -48.55
C LYS A 12 52.42 30.59 -47.81
N SER A 13 51.96 31.70 -48.40
CA SER A 13 50.91 32.52 -47.78
C SER A 13 49.55 31.82 -47.73
N GLU A 14 49.17 31.01 -48.73
CA GLU A 14 47.96 30.16 -48.62
C GLU A 14 48.04 29.21 -47.42
N LYS A 15 49.21 28.60 -47.16
CA LYS A 15 49.42 27.70 -46.01
C LYS A 15 49.43 28.46 -44.68
N ALA A 16 50.06 29.64 -44.62
CA ALA A 16 50.08 30.48 -43.42
C ALA A 16 48.70 31.05 -43.06
N LEU A 17 47.91 31.44 -44.06
CA LEU A 17 46.53 31.90 -43.90
C LEU A 17 45.64 30.78 -43.35
N PHE A 18 45.73 29.58 -43.93
CA PHE A 18 45.04 28.39 -43.44
C PHE A 18 45.44 28.07 -42.00
N LEU A 19 46.74 28.00 -41.69
CA LEU A 19 47.24 27.68 -40.34
C LEU A 19 46.70 28.65 -39.28
N ARG A 20 46.71 29.97 -39.55
CA ARG A 20 46.10 30.97 -38.65
C ARG A 20 44.60 30.71 -38.45
N ARG A 21 43.85 30.39 -39.51
CA ARG A 21 42.42 30.04 -39.42
C ARG A 21 42.18 28.73 -38.65
N SER A 22 43.00 27.71 -38.84
CA SER A 22 42.93 26.45 -38.06
C SER A 22 43.19 26.70 -36.56
N ILE A 23 44.16 27.55 -36.21
CA ILE A 23 44.43 27.94 -34.82
C ILE A 23 43.22 28.67 -34.21
N TYR A 24 42.64 29.65 -34.90
CA TYR A 24 41.43 30.33 -34.41
C TYR A 24 40.23 29.38 -34.28
N GLY A 25 40.06 28.42 -35.20
CA GLY A 25 39.05 27.37 -35.09
C GLY A 25 39.27 26.47 -33.87
N PHE A 26 40.52 26.07 -33.62
CA PHE A 26 40.89 25.25 -32.47
C PHE A 26 40.73 25.99 -31.13
N LEU A 27 41.04 27.28 -31.06
CA LEU A 27 40.73 28.12 -29.88
C LEU A 27 39.22 28.18 -29.62
N GLY A 28 38.39 28.21 -30.67
CA GLY A 28 36.94 28.07 -30.56
C GLY A 28 36.50 26.70 -30.01
N VAL A 29 37.14 25.61 -30.46
CA VAL A 29 36.94 24.24 -29.91
C VAL A 29 37.24 24.20 -28.41
N ILE A 30 38.38 24.77 -27.98
CA ILE A 30 38.78 24.82 -26.57
C ILE A 30 37.80 25.67 -25.74
N LEU A 31 37.41 26.86 -26.21
CA LEU A 31 36.46 27.73 -25.51
C LEU A 31 35.10 27.06 -25.31
N LEU A 32 34.54 26.48 -26.36
CA LEU A 32 33.24 25.79 -26.32
C LEU A 32 33.31 24.50 -25.48
N SER A 33 34.43 23.77 -25.52
CA SER A 33 34.67 22.63 -24.61
C SER A 33 34.76 23.06 -23.15
N GLY A 34 35.37 24.22 -22.87
CA GLY A 34 35.41 24.83 -21.54
C GLY A 34 34.01 25.14 -21.00
N ILE A 35 33.12 25.69 -21.83
CA ILE A 35 31.72 25.95 -21.46
C ILE A 35 30.98 24.65 -21.11
N LEU A 36 31.16 23.58 -21.90
CA LEU A 36 30.61 22.26 -21.57
C LEU A 36 31.15 21.75 -20.22
N LEU A 37 32.48 21.79 -20.03
CA LEU A 37 33.13 21.28 -18.81
C LEU A 37 32.71 22.06 -17.55
N ILE A 38 32.53 23.38 -17.64
CA ILE A 38 32.03 24.21 -16.52
C ILE A 38 30.60 23.82 -16.16
N ASN A 39 29.70 23.67 -17.14
CA ASN A 39 28.32 23.24 -16.88
C ASN A 39 28.28 21.83 -16.26
N LEU A 40 29.06 20.89 -16.79
CA LEU A 40 29.14 19.52 -16.30
C LEU A 40 29.76 19.45 -14.90
N TYR A 41 30.75 20.30 -14.59
CA TYR A 41 31.29 20.43 -13.23
C TYR A 41 30.26 20.99 -12.24
N ILE A 42 29.41 21.95 -12.65
CA ILE A 42 28.30 22.43 -11.83
C ILE A 42 27.34 21.27 -11.52
N LEU A 43 26.83 20.60 -12.55
CA LEU A 43 25.87 19.49 -12.39
C LEU A 43 26.46 18.32 -11.56
N GLN A 44 27.67 17.88 -11.87
CA GLN A 44 28.27 16.64 -11.31
C GLN A 44 29.08 16.84 -10.03
N VAL A 45 29.55 18.05 -9.72
CA VAL A 45 30.40 18.29 -8.53
C VAL A 45 29.74 19.23 -7.53
N LYS A 46 29.21 20.38 -7.97
CA LYS A 46 28.50 21.31 -7.07
C LYS A 46 27.12 20.77 -6.68
N GLU A 47 26.35 20.28 -7.64
CA GLU A 47 24.94 19.90 -7.46
C GLU A 47 24.73 18.39 -7.21
N TYR A 48 25.81 17.62 -7.05
CA TYR A 48 25.79 16.16 -6.83
C TYR A 48 24.77 15.72 -5.76
N LYS A 49 24.74 16.39 -4.60
CA LYS A 49 23.82 16.04 -3.50
C LYS A 49 22.36 16.20 -3.92
N LEU A 50 22.01 17.31 -4.58
CA LEU A 50 20.65 17.60 -5.05
C LEU A 50 20.17 16.56 -6.05
N TYR A 51 20.97 16.28 -7.09
CA TYR A 51 20.59 15.30 -8.11
C TYR A 51 20.62 13.87 -7.59
N LYS A 52 21.51 13.52 -6.65
CA LYS A 52 21.47 12.22 -5.95
C LYS A 52 20.18 12.02 -5.16
N THR A 53 19.70 13.06 -4.48
CA THR A 53 18.42 13.02 -3.76
C THR A 53 17.25 12.87 -4.73
N ARG A 54 17.11 13.75 -5.75
CA ARG A 54 16.06 13.60 -6.80
C ARG A 54 16.10 12.22 -7.49
N SER A 55 17.31 11.69 -7.75
CA SER A 55 17.53 10.36 -8.32
C SER A 55 17.15 9.20 -7.40
N ASN A 56 17.20 9.38 -6.07
CA ASN A 56 16.67 8.45 -5.08
C ASN A 56 15.14 8.56 -4.99
N GLU A 57 14.59 9.78 -4.88
CA GLU A 57 13.16 10.05 -4.78
C GLU A 57 12.36 9.50 -5.98
N ASN A 58 12.91 9.63 -7.20
CA ASN A 58 12.32 9.05 -8.41
C ASN A 58 12.12 7.52 -8.34
N ARG A 59 12.97 6.79 -7.59
CA ARG A 59 13.05 5.32 -7.67
C ARG A 59 12.81 4.56 -6.37
N ILE A 60 12.97 5.17 -5.20
CA ILE A 60 12.81 4.49 -3.90
C ILE A 60 11.42 4.78 -3.36
N GLN A 61 10.55 3.76 -3.36
CA GLN A 61 9.22 3.86 -2.78
C GLN A 61 9.15 3.01 -1.50
N VAL A 62 8.65 3.61 -0.41
CA VAL A 62 8.35 2.87 0.83
C VAL A 62 6.96 2.26 0.70
N VAL A 63 6.86 0.93 0.82
CA VAL A 63 5.61 0.18 0.77
C VAL A 63 5.38 -0.50 2.12
N PRO A 64 4.30 -0.18 2.86
CA PRO A 64 4.02 -0.80 4.15
C PRO A 64 3.63 -2.27 3.99
N ILE A 65 3.98 -3.08 4.99
CA ILE A 65 3.70 -4.51 5.08
C ILE A 65 2.75 -4.73 6.26
N PRO A 66 1.54 -5.27 6.04
CA PRO A 66 0.59 -5.47 7.14
C PRO A 66 1.06 -6.59 8.07
N PRO A 67 0.85 -6.45 9.39
CA PRO A 67 1.12 -7.52 10.33
C PRO A 67 0.11 -8.67 10.16
N VAL A 68 0.54 -9.88 10.51
CA VAL A 68 -0.38 -11.02 10.69
C VAL A 68 -1.08 -10.83 12.05
N ARG A 69 -2.41 -10.72 12.05
CA ARG A 69 -3.20 -10.55 13.27
C ARG A 69 -3.09 -11.80 14.16
N GLY A 70 -2.82 -11.62 15.46
CA GLY A 70 -2.70 -12.72 16.43
C GLY A 70 -3.96 -13.60 16.46
N GLN A 71 -3.78 -14.91 16.61
CA GLN A 71 -4.86 -15.90 16.67
C GLN A 71 -5.46 -15.95 18.09
N ILE A 72 -6.75 -16.32 18.17
CA ILE A 72 -7.47 -16.41 19.45
C ILE A 72 -7.84 -17.87 19.68
N TYR A 73 -7.48 -18.38 20.86
CA TYR A 73 -7.66 -19.78 21.25
C TYR A 73 -8.57 -19.93 22.47
N ASP A 74 -9.21 -21.09 22.60
CA ASP A 74 -9.92 -21.51 23.82
C ASP A 74 -8.94 -22.03 24.88
N ARG A 75 -9.45 -22.32 26.08
CA ARG A 75 -8.66 -22.83 27.23
C ARG A 75 -7.90 -24.14 26.96
N ASN A 76 -8.23 -24.84 25.89
CA ASN A 76 -7.70 -26.14 25.45
C ASN A 76 -6.83 -26.04 24.16
N GLY A 77 -6.64 -24.84 23.60
CA GLY A 77 -5.89 -24.63 22.36
C GLY A 77 -6.69 -24.82 21.06
N VAL A 78 -8.03 -24.76 21.11
CA VAL A 78 -8.88 -24.76 19.90
C VAL A 78 -8.98 -23.34 19.33
N LEU A 79 -8.80 -23.18 18.02
CA LEU A 79 -8.86 -21.88 17.34
C LEU A 79 -10.28 -21.29 17.27
N LEU A 80 -10.49 -20.16 17.94
CA LEU A 80 -11.75 -19.41 17.97
C LEU A 80 -11.80 -18.32 16.89
N ALA A 81 -10.67 -17.67 16.64
CA ALA A 81 -10.48 -16.76 15.52
C ALA A 81 -9.14 -17.05 14.84
N LYS A 82 -9.19 -17.38 13.54
CA LYS A 82 -8.02 -17.67 12.70
C LYS A 82 -7.97 -16.73 11.49
N ASN A 83 -6.84 -16.72 10.80
CA ASN A 83 -6.68 -15.98 9.55
C ASN A 83 -6.66 -16.98 8.38
N GLU A 84 -7.54 -16.77 7.40
CA GLU A 84 -7.57 -17.56 6.16
C GLU A 84 -7.03 -16.75 4.97
N PRO A 85 -6.32 -17.39 4.03
CA PRO A 85 -5.94 -16.75 2.76
C PRO A 85 -7.16 -16.69 1.83
N VAL A 86 -7.66 -15.48 1.58
CA VAL A 86 -8.65 -15.21 0.52
C VAL A 86 -7.96 -14.64 -0.72
N TYR A 87 -8.55 -14.89 -1.89
CA TYR A 87 -8.06 -14.34 -3.16
C TYR A 87 -8.92 -13.14 -3.57
N ASP A 88 -8.27 -11.99 -3.74
CA ASP A 88 -8.86 -10.73 -4.18
C ASP A 88 -8.49 -10.46 -5.65
N LEU A 89 -9.45 -9.94 -6.43
CA LEU A 89 -9.23 -9.46 -7.79
C LEU A 89 -9.07 -7.94 -7.76
N GLU A 90 -7.84 -7.46 -7.99
CA GLU A 90 -7.53 -6.04 -8.07
C GLU A 90 -7.16 -5.65 -9.51
N ILE A 91 -7.52 -4.43 -9.92
CA ILE A 91 -7.15 -3.87 -11.23
C ILE A 91 -6.31 -2.61 -11.02
N ILE A 92 -5.21 -2.49 -11.76
CA ILE A 92 -4.36 -1.30 -11.87
C ILE A 92 -4.75 -0.57 -13.16
N PRO A 93 -5.49 0.56 -13.10
CA PRO A 93 -6.09 1.17 -14.29
C PRO A 93 -5.11 1.54 -15.40
N ASN A 94 -3.92 2.06 -15.08
CA ASN A 94 -2.94 2.49 -16.08
C ASN A 94 -2.25 1.33 -16.85
N GLN A 95 -2.51 0.07 -16.47
CA GLN A 95 -2.03 -1.11 -17.18
C GLN A 95 -3.11 -1.72 -18.10
N VAL A 96 -4.37 -1.27 -18.00
CA VAL A 96 -5.49 -1.74 -18.81
C VAL A 96 -5.69 -0.80 -20.01
N LYS A 97 -5.80 -1.35 -21.23
CA LYS A 97 -5.99 -0.55 -22.45
C LYS A 97 -7.41 0.01 -22.59
N ASP A 98 -8.40 -0.87 -22.47
CA ASP A 98 -9.82 -0.53 -22.44
C ASP A 98 -10.41 -1.16 -21.18
N LEU A 99 -10.82 -0.31 -20.24
CA LEU A 99 -11.33 -0.74 -18.96
C LEU A 99 -12.74 -1.34 -19.06
N ASP A 100 -13.58 -0.86 -19.98
CA ASP A 100 -14.98 -1.26 -20.06
C ASP A 100 -15.14 -2.53 -20.89
N GLN A 101 -14.33 -2.72 -21.93
CA GLN A 101 -14.15 -4.02 -22.57
C GLN A 101 -13.58 -5.05 -21.58
N THR A 102 -12.57 -4.69 -20.78
CA THR A 102 -11.98 -5.58 -19.77
C THR A 102 -13.00 -5.99 -18.71
N LEU A 103 -13.75 -5.04 -18.13
CA LEU A 103 -14.80 -5.34 -17.14
C LEU A 103 -15.90 -6.24 -17.72
N SER A 104 -16.33 -5.99 -18.96
CA SER A 104 -17.34 -6.80 -19.64
C SER A 104 -16.85 -8.21 -19.93
N SER A 105 -15.60 -8.36 -20.38
CA SER A 105 -14.99 -9.66 -20.67
C SER A 105 -14.74 -10.48 -19.39
N LEU A 106 -14.27 -9.83 -18.31
CA LEU A 106 -14.16 -10.46 -16.99
C LEU A 106 -15.51 -10.93 -16.45
N LYS A 107 -16.60 -10.15 -16.64
CA LYS A 107 -17.97 -10.53 -16.23
C LYS A 107 -18.48 -11.78 -16.97
N ASN A 108 -17.97 -12.04 -18.18
CA ASN A 108 -18.28 -13.26 -18.93
C ASN A 108 -17.44 -14.48 -18.50
N LEU A 109 -16.23 -14.27 -17.96
CA LEU A 109 -15.38 -15.36 -17.45
C LEU A 109 -15.71 -15.77 -16.01
N ILE A 110 -16.06 -14.80 -15.15
CA ILE A 110 -16.38 -15.03 -13.75
C ILE A 110 -17.60 -14.20 -13.33
N ASP A 111 -18.41 -14.75 -12.43
CA ASP A 111 -19.56 -14.04 -11.86
C ASP A 111 -19.14 -12.75 -11.12
N ILE A 112 -19.42 -11.60 -11.73
CA ILE A 112 -19.22 -10.26 -11.19
C ILE A 112 -20.55 -9.52 -11.24
N SER A 113 -21.05 -9.13 -10.07
CA SER A 113 -22.30 -8.37 -9.96
C SER A 113 -22.13 -6.91 -10.41
N ASP A 114 -23.21 -6.32 -10.92
CA ASP A 114 -23.22 -4.90 -11.29
C ASP A 114 -23.03 -3.97 -10.08
N TYR A 115 -23.28 -4.47 -8.85
CA TYR A 115 -22.91 -3.79 -7.62
C TYR A 115 -21.38 -3.71 -7.44
N GLU A 116 -20.65 -4.79 -7.69
CA GLU A 116 -19.18 -4.81 -7.63
C GLU A 116 -18.57 -3.86 -8.67
N ILE A 117 -19.08 -3.87 -9.91
CA ILE A 117 -18.65 -2.94 -10.97
C ILE A 117 -18.95 -1.48 -10.60
N LYS A 118 -20.13 -1.19 -10.06
CA LYS A 118 -20.52 0.16 -9.60
C LYS A 118 -19.68 0.63 -8.40
N SER A 119 -19.34 -0.29 -7.48
CA SER A 119 -18.46 -0.04 -6.34
C SER A 119 -17.02 0.23 -6.80
N PHE A 120 -16.50 -0.59 -7.72
CA PHE A 120 -15.19 -0.41 -8.36
C PHE A 120 -15.10 0.93 -9.08
N ARG A 121 -16.06 1.26 -9.97
CA ARG A 121 -16.14 2.56 -10.64
C ARG A 121 -16.23 3.74 -9.66
N LYS A 122 -16.89 3.59 -8.51
CA LYS A 122 -16.87 4.61 -7.45
C LYS A 122 -15.47 4.76 -6.84
N LYS A 123 -14.77 3.66 -6.51
CA LYS A 123 -13.40 3.69 -5.94
C LYS A 123 -12.40 4.35 -6.89
N LEU A 124 -12.51 4.11 -8.21
CA LEU A 124 -11.62 4.69 -9.22
C LEU A 124 -11.58 6.22 -9.17
N LYS A 125 -12.71 6.90 -8.92
CA LYS A 125 -12.76 8.37 -8.83
C LYS A 125 -11.95 8.97 -7.66
N TYR A 126 -11.52 8.15 -6.69
CA TYR A 126 -10.80 8.59 -5.48
C TYR A 126 -9.42 7.93 -5.33
N ASN A 127 -8.94 7.18 -6.33
CA ASN A 127 -7.63 6.52 -6.30
C ASN A 127 -6.83 6.89 -7.55
N ALA A 128 -5.51 7.08 -7.39
CA ALA A 128 -4.65 7.43 -8.52
C ALA A 128 -4.60 6.29 -9.57
N PRO A 129 -4.47 6.57 -10.88
CA PRO A 129 -4.56 5.55 -11.94
C PRO A 129 -3.53 4.40 -11.89
N PHE A 130 -2.44 4.57 -11.14
CA PHE A 130 -1.39 3.56 -10.94
C PHE A 130 -1.60 2.69 -9.69
N LYS A 131 -2.64 2.96 -8.88
CA LYS A 131 -2.93 2.20 -7.67
C LYS A 131 -3.86 1.03 -7.98
N ALA A 132 -3.59 -0.14 -7.42
CA ALA A 132 -4.48 -1.28 -7.48
C ALA A 132 -5.81 -1.00 -6.76
N VAL A 133 -6.93 -1.33 -7.41
CA VAL A 133 -8.28 -1.13 -6.89
C VAL A 133 -9.05 -2.44 -6.93
N LEU A 134 -9.55 -2.86 -5.76
CA LEU A 134 -10.34 -4.07 -5.58
C LEU A 134 -11.65 -4.03 -6.40
N LEU A 135 -11.76 -4.92 -7.38
CA LEU A 135 -12.96 -5.18 -8.18
C LEU A 135 -13.87 -6.20 -7.47
N LYS A 136 -13.34 -7.42 -7.23
CA LYS A 136 -14.04 -8.54 -6.58
C LYS A 136 -13.18 -9.10 -5.45
N SER A 137 -13.81 -9.62 -4.40
CA SER A 137 -13.15 -10.24 -3.24
C SER A 137 -13.67 -11.66 -3.04
N GLN A 138 -12.89 -12.50 -2.35
CA GLN A 138 -13.23 -13.93 -2.11
C GLN A 138 -13.47 -14.72 -3.41
N LEU A 139 -12.53 -14.65 -4.37
CA LEU A 139 -12.55 -15.54 -5.53
C LEU A 139 -12.49 -17.01 -5.08
N THR A 140 -13.41 -17.84 -5.60
CA THR A 140 -13.33 -19.29 -5.44
C THR A 140 -12.09 -19.85 -6.14
N PRO A 141 -11.54 -21.02 -5.72
CA PRO A 141 -10.40 -21.65 -6.39
C PRO A 141 -10.63 -21.88 -7.90
N LYS A 142 -11.88 -22.13 -8.32
CA LYS A 142 -12.27 -22.24 -9.74
C LYS A 142 -12.12 -20.90 -10.47
N GLN A 143 -12.59 -19.79 -9.89
CA GLN A 143 -12.43 -18.45 -10.46
C GLN A 143 -10.95 -18.03 -10.50
N VAL A 144 -10.17 -18.33 -9.46
CA VAL A 144 -8.72 -18.11 -9.44
C VAL A 144 -8.04 -18.86 -10.59
N ALA A 145 -8.37 -20.14 -10.81
CA ALA A 145 -7.82 -20.92 -11.91
C ALA A 145 -8.22 -20.36 -13.29
N ILE A 146 -9.49 -19.97 -13.49
CA ILE A 146 -9.97 -19.36 -14.74
C ILE A 146 -9.21 -18.06 -15.05
N ILE A 147 -9.03 -17.19 -14.05
CA ILE A 147 -8.29 -15.93 -14.22
C ILE A 147 -6.81 -16.21 -14.46
N ALA A 148 -6.17 -17.12 -13.70
CA ALA A 148 -4.76 -17.46 -13.85
C ALA A 148 -4.41 -18.02 -15.24
N VAL A 149 -5.30 -18.84 -15.83
CA VAL A 149 -5.11 -19.36 -17.20
C VAL A 149 -5.28 -18.25 -18.25
N ASN A 150 -6.21 -17.32 -18.07
CA ASN A 150 -6.44 -16.21 -19.01
C ASN A 150 -5.62 -14.94 -18.68
N GLN A 151 -4.74 -15.00 -17.68
CA GLN A 151 -4.01 -13.85 -17.12
C GLN A 151 -3.19 -13.06 -18.15
N TYR A 152 -2.77 -13.71 -19.24
CA TYR A 152 -2.04 -13.10 -20.35
C TYR A 152 -2.90 -12.16 -21.22
N GLN A 153 -4.24 -12.34 -21.21
CA GLN A 153 -5.18 -11.49 -21.96
C GLN A 153 -5.53 -10.19 -21.21
N TYR A 154 -5.30 -10.16 -19.89
CA TYR A 154 -5.76 -9.09 -18.99
C TYR A 154 -4.59 -8.34 -18.32
N PRO A 155 -3.79 -7.56 -19.07
CA PRO A 155 -2.76 -6.71 -18.48
C PRO A 155 -3.41 -5.71 -17.52
N GLY A 156 -2.82 -5.57 -16.32
CA GLY A 156 -3.34 -4.71 -15.26
C GLY A 156 -4.35 -5.35 -14.32
N VAL A 157 -4.88 -6.54 -14.64
CA VAL A 157 -5.72 -7.33 -13.72
C VAL A 157 -4.82 -8.28 -12.95
N HIS A 158 -4.95 -8.36 -11.62
CA HIS A 158 -4.10 -9.17 -10.76
C HIS A 158 -4.93 -9.91 -9.70
N VAL A 159 -4.66 -11.20 -9.53
CA VAL A 159 -5.14 -11.96 -8.35
C VAL A 159 -4.09 -11.86 -7.26
N ILE A 160 -4.47 -11.32 -6.10
CA ILE A 160 -3.62 -11.29 -4.89
C ILE A 160 -4.21 -12.19 -3.81
N SER A 161 -3.36 -12.78 -2.97
CA SER A 161 -3.79 -13.37 -1.71
C SER A 161 -3.75 -12.32 -0.60
N SER A 162 -4.79 -12.27 0.22
CA SER A 162 -4.85 -11.44 1.43
C SER A 162 -5.36 -12.26 2.61
N LEU A 163 -4.99 -11.89 3.84
CA LEU A 163 -5.47 -12.58 5.03
C LEU A 163 -6.79 -11.97 5.50
N LYS A 164 -7.83 -12.80 5.57
CA LYS A 164 -9.14 -12.49 6.14
C LYS A 164 -9.29 -13.16 7.50
N ARG A 165 -10.01 -12.51 8.43
CA ARG A 165 -10.38 -13.11 9.72
C ARG A 165 -11.60 -14.03 9.57
N GLU A 166 -11.55 -15.22 10.15
CA GLU A 166 -12.65 -16.19 10.18
C GLU A 166 -12.88 -16.71 11.61
N TYR A 167 -14.16 -16.90 11.95
CA TYR A 167 -14.62 -17.43 13.24
C TYR A 167 -15.31 -18.79 13.00
N PRO A 168 -14.63 -19.93 13.23
CA PRO A 168 -15.13 -21.25 12.83
C PRO A 168 -16.44 -21.67 13.51
N PHE A 169 -16.70 -21.11 14.69
CA PHE A 169 -17.87 -21.42 15.53
C PHE A 169 -19.03 -20.44 15.35
N LYS A 170 -18.90 -19.47 14.44
CA LYS A 170 -19.95 -18.51 14.06
C LYS A 170 -20.67 -17.88 15.27
N GLU A 171 -21.97 -18.16 15.40
CA GLU A 171 -22.93 -17.60 16.36
C GLU A 171 -22.54 -17.86 17.82
N ALA A 172 -21.88 -18.98 18.13
CA ALA A 172 -21.64 -19.43 19.50
C ALA A 172 -20.85 -18.43 20.38
N LEU A 173 -20.00 -17.60 19.78
CA LEU A 173 -19.06 -16.71 20.50
C LEU A 173 -19.25 -15.23 20.20
N THR A 174 -20.22 -14.85 19.38
CA THR A 174 -20.28 -13.52 18.72
C THR A 174 -20.21 -12.34 19.68
N HIS A 175 -20.90 -12.39 20.82
CA HIS A 175 -20.92 -11.28 21.78
C HIS A 175 -19.70 -11.24 22.72
N THR A 176 -18.97 -12.35 22.81
CA THR A 176 -17.81 -12.56 23.69
C THR A 176 -16.50 -12.31 22.94
N LEU A 177 -16.29 -13.08 21.87
CA LEU A 177 -15.15 -12.95 20.96
C LEU A 177 -15.23 -11.65 20.14
N GLY A 178 -16.44 -11.28 19.74
CA GLY A 178 -16.67 -10.14 18.85
C GLY A 178 -16.30 -10.41 17.40
N TYR A 179 -16.06 -9.34 16.65
CA TYR A 179 -15.59 -9.43 15.27
C TYR A 179 -14.73 -8.21 14.87
N VAL A 180 -13.82 -8.42 13.92
CA VAL A 180 -13.22 -7.35 13.10
C VAL A 180 -14.11 -7.00 11.92
N GLY A 181 -14.08 -5.75 11.48
CA GLY A 181 -14.67 -5.30 10.21
C GLY A 181 -13.75 -4.32 9.49
N ARG A 182 -13.99 -4.07 8.20
CA ARG A 182 -13.17 -3.14 7.40
C ARG A 182 -13.07 -1.76 8.05
N VAL A 183 -11.86 -1.18 8.01
CA VAL A 183 -11.56 0.18 8.53
C VAL A 183 -12.39 1.22 7.76
N ASN A 184 -12.98 2.19 8.47
CA ASN A 184 -13.75 3.29 7.88
C ASN A 184 -13.19 4.67 8.25
N ASP A 185 -13.74 5.74 7.66
CA ASP A 185 -13.23 7.11 7.84
C ASP A 185 -13.24 7.60 9.30
N ARG A 186 -14.20 7.13 10.13
CA ARG A 186 -14.23 7.45 11.57
C ARG A 186 -13.12 6.73 12.33
N ASP A 187 -12.79 5.50 11.94
CA ASP A 187 -11.62 4.79 12.50
C ASP A 187 -10.32 5.48 12.08
N ILE A 188 -10.21 5.94 10.84
CA ILE A 188 -9.04 6.69 10.36
C ILE A 188 -8.87 8.00 11.14
N GLN A 189 -9.96 8.76 11.37
CA GLN A 189 -9.94 9.96 12.21
C GLN A 189 -9.54 9.65 13.66
N ARG A 190 -10.09 8.57 14.24
CA ARG A 190 -9.74 8.10 15.59
C ARG A 190 -8.26 7.71 15.68
N LEU A 191 -7.77 6.86 14.78
CA LEU A 191 -6.38 6.40 14.73
C LEU A 191 -5.38 7.55 14.51
N LYS A 192 -5.77 8.59 13.75
CA LYS A 192 -4.96 9.82 13.63
C LYS A 192 -4.92 10.61 14.94
N LYS A 193 -6.06 10.77 15.63
CA LYS A 193 -6.12 11.43 16.95
C LYS A 193 -5.36 10.66 18.04
N GLU A 194 -5.33 9.33 17.95
CA GLU A 194 -4.57 8.45 18.85
C GLU A 194 -3.08 8.28 18.46
N GLY A 195 -2.61 8.90 17.37
CA GLY A 195 -1.23 8.76 16.86
C GLY A 195 -0.89 7.41 16.20
N LYS A 196 -1.83 6.45 16.21
CA LYS A 196 -1.65 5.05 15.75
C LYS A 196 -1.79 4.87 14.23
N TYR A 197 -2.24 5.88 13.48
CA TYR A 197 -2.57 5.74 12.05
C TYR A 197 -1.45 5.14 11.19
N ASN A 198 -0.18 5.41 11.52
CA ASN A 198 0.98 4.89 10.79
C ASN A 198 1.03 3.35 10.81
N ASP A 199 0.74 2.71 11.95
CA ASP A 199 0.70 1.25 12.08
C ASP A 199 -0.43 0.61 11.24
N TYR A 200 -1.46 1.39 10.90
CA TYR A 200 -2.66 0.91 10.18
C TYR A 200 -2.66 1.25 8.69
N LEU A 201 -1.58 1.86 8.15
CA LEU A 201 -1.50 2.28 6.74
C LEU A 201 -1.72 1.14 5.72
N SER A 202 -1.47 -0.11 6.11
CA SER A 202 -1.72 -1.31 5.29
C SER A 202 -2.81 -2.24 5.85
N THR A 203 -3.38 -1.92 7.01
CA THR A 203 -4.30 -2.79 7.75
C THR A 203 -5.74 -2.61 7.23
N LYS A 204 -6.28 -3.66 6.58
CA LYS A 204 -7.64 -3.64 6.00
C LYS A 204 -8.78 -3.73 7.05
N TYR A 205 -8.55 -4.30 8.24
CA TYR A 205 -9.59 -4.66 9.23
C TYR A 205 -9.24 -4.22 10.65
N ILE A 206 -10.26 -3.93 11.48
CA ILE A 206 -10.12 -3.52 12.89
C ILE A 206 -11.28 -4.08 13.73
N GLY A 207 -11.01 -4.43 15.00
CA GLY A 207 -11.98 -4.91 15.98
C GLY A 207 -13.15 -3.95 16.21
N ARG A 208 -14.37 -4.49 16.32
CA ARG A 208 -15.63 -3.73 16.43
C ARG A 208 -16.33 -3.85 17.78
N ILE A 209 -16.30 -5.05 18.37
CA ILE A 209 -16.88 -5.41 19.67
C ILE A 209 -16.04 -6.55 20.29
N GLY A 210 -16.26 -6.86 21.57
CA GLY A 210 -15.73 -8.04 22.24
C GLY A 210 -14.20 -8.08 22.36
N ILE A 211 -13.66 -9.28 22.54
CA ILE A 211 -12.21 -9.54 22.63
C ILE A 211 -11.44 -8.98 21.43
N GLU A 212 -11.96 -9.12 20.20
CA GLU A 212 -11.34 -8.57 18.99
C GLU A 212 -11.13 -7.04 19.05
N LYS A 213 -11.98 -6.30 19.77
CA LYS A 213 -11.83 -4.85 20.00
C LYS A 213 -11.01 -4.54 21.24
N TYR A 214 -11.26 -5.22 22.36
CA TYR A 214 -10.60 -4.93 23.63
C TYR A 214 -9.09 -5.20 23.55
N TYR A 215 -8.72 -6.33 22.94
CA TYR A 215 -7.33 -6.72 22.73
C TYR A 215 -6.77 -6.37 21.35
N GLU A 216 -7.42 -5.46 20.60
CA GLU A 216 -6.90 -4.91 19.34
C GLU A 216 -5.40 -4.49 19.43
N PRO A 217 -4.89 -3.83 20.49
CA PRO A 217 -3.47 -3.47 20.58
C PRO A 217 -2.50 -4.66 20.68
N LEU A 218 -2.96 -5.82 21.15
CA LEU A 218 -2.16 -7.05 21.18
C LEU A 218 -2.32 -7.85 19.89
N LEU A 219 -3.57 -7.97 19.42
CA LEU A 219 -3.96 -8.74 18.25
C LEU A 219 -3.46 -8.12 16.95
N HIS A 220 -3.35 -6.80 16.84
CA HIS A 220 -2.93 -6.11 15.62
C HIS A 220 -1.48 -6.46 15.21
N GLY A 221 -0.53 -6.41 16.16
CA GLY A 221 0.90 -6.40 15.85
C GLY A 221 1.39 -5.01 15.44
N LYS A 222 2.45 -4.92 14.62
CA LYS A 222 2.98 -3.65 14.08
C LYS A 222 3.30 -3.78 12.60
N SER A 223 2.95 -2.78 11.81
CA SER A 223 3.27 -2.75 10.38
C SER A 223 4.78 -2.71 10.16
N GLY A 224 5.24 -3.54 9.23
CA GLY A 224 6.57 -3.45 8.65
C GLY A 224 6.57 -2.51 7.44
N PHE A 225 7.71 -2.41 6.77
CA PHE A 225 7.79 -1.77 5.46
C PHE A 225 8.92 -2.39 4.63
N LYS A 226 8.83 -2.21 3.32
CA LYS A 226 9.93 -2.49 2.39
C LYS A 226 10.20 -1.26 1.53
N GLU A 227 11.47 -0.96 1.35
CA GLU A 227 11.91 -0.02 0.34
C GLU A 227 12.03 -0.79 -0.98
N VAL A 228 11.27 -0.40 -2.00
CA VAL A 228 11.30 -1.02 -3.32
C VAL A 228 11.86 -0.05 -4.34
N GLU A 229 12.69 -0.57 -5.24
CA GLU A 229 13.20 0.19 -6.39
C GLU A 229 12.21 0.06 -7.54
N VAL A 230 11.61 1.17 -7.96
CA VAL A 230 10.62 1.25 -9.04
C VAL A 230 11.21 1.87 -10.32
N ASN A 231 10.68 1.45 -11.47
CA ASN A 231 10.96 2.10 -12.75
C ASN A 231 10.05 3.32 -13.01
N SER A 232 10.27 4.03 -14.10
CA SER A 232 9.45 5.18 -14.55
C SER A 232 7.96 4.90 -14.75
N HIS A 233 7.54 3.63 -14.77
CA HIS A 233 6.15 3.20 -14.89
C HIS A 233 5.54 2.74 -13.55
N GLY A 234 6.27 2.92 -12.43
CA GLY A 234 5.86 2.46 -11.10
C GLY A 234 6.01 0.96 -10.86
N LYS A 235 6.64 0.20 -11.77
CA LYS A 235 6.86 -1.23 -11.60
C LYS A 235 8.04 -1.47 -10.66
N VAL A 236 7.81 -2.23 -9.59
CA VAL A 236 8.86 -2.74 -8.70
C VAL A 236 9.81 -3.66 -9.47
N ILE A 237 11.11 -3.34 -9.40
CA ILE A 237 12.21 -4.11 -9.98
C ILE A 237 12.84 -5.02 -8.93
N ARG A 238 13.09 -4.49 -7.72
CA ARG A 238 13.63 -5.25 -6.57
C ARG A 238 13.24 -4.60 -5.24
N THR A 239 13.37 -5.36 -4.16
CA THR A 239 13.39 -4.82 -2.80
C THR A 239 14.83 -4.40 -2.46
N ILE A 240 15.00 -3.21 -1.89
CA ILE A 240 16.28 -2.67 -1.41
C ILE A 240 16.49 -3.09 0.05
N SER A 241 15.50 -2.84 0.90
CA SER A 241 15.48 -3.19 2.31
C SER A 241 14.10 -3.70 2.71
N ILE A 242 14.02 -4.49 3.79
CA ILE A 242 12.77 -4.95 4.37
C ILE A 242 12.88 -4.95 5.89
N LEU A 243 12.02 -4.16 6.53
CA LEU A 243 11.69 -4.30 7.94
C LEU A 243 10.42 -5.19 8.01
N PRO A 244 10.54 -6.47 8.43
CA PRO A 244 9.38 -7.35 8.49
C PRO A 244 8.36 -6.86 9.53
N ALA A 245 7.08 -7.03 9.23
CA ALA A 245 6.01 -6.72 10.18
C ALA A 245 6.06 -7.68 11.38
N THR A 246 5.96 -7.16 12.61
CA THR A 246 5.86 -8.03 13.78
C THR A 246 4.41 -8.52 13.92
N PRO A 247 4.15 -9.84 13.95
CA PRO A 247 2.79 -10.36 14.11
C PRO A 247 2.17 -9.90 15.43
N GLY A 248 0.84 -9.85 15.47
CA GLY A 248 0.10 -9.72 16.72
C GLY A 248 0.34 -10.92 17.62
N LYS A 249 0.16 -10.74 18.93
CA LYS A 249 0.37 -11.81 19.91
C LYS A 249 -0.85 -12.72 19.97
N ASP A 250 -0.60 -14.01 20.03
CA ASP A 250 -1.62 -15.05 20.14
C ASP A 250 -2.15 -15.08 21.58
N ILE A 251 -3.48 -15.09 21.73
CA ILE A 251 -4.13 -14.99 23.04
C ILE A 251 -5.00 -16.21 23.33
N TYR A 252 -4.90 -16.70 24.57
CA TYR A 252 -5.63 -17.88 25.03
C TYR A 252 -6.67 -17.47 26.04
N LEU A 253 -7.93 -17.75 25.72
CA LEU A 253 -9.06 -17.42 26.58
C LEU A 253 -9.31 -18.52 27.64
N SER A 254 -10.06 -18.17 28.67
CA SER A 254 -10.59 -19.08 29.69
C SER A 254 -11.83 -19.85 29.23
N ILE A 255 -12.48 -19.39 28.16
CA ILE A 255 -13.63 -20.05 27.53
C ILE A 255 -13.30 -21.50 27.15
N ASP A 256 -14.22 -22.43 27.40
CA ASP A 256 -14.23 -23.74 26.74
C ASP A 256 -15.26 -23.74 25.60
N ILE A 257 -14.81 -23.84 24.36
CA ILE A 257 -15.73 -23.77 23.22
C ILE A 257 -16.72 -24.93 23.17
N LYS A 258 -16.40 -26.07 23.78
CA LYS A 258 -17.31 -27.21 23.86
C LYS A 258 -18.40 -26.98 24.91
N LEU A 259 -18.11 -26.21 25.96
CA LEU A 259 -19.10 -25.74 26.93
C LEU A 259 -20.03 -24.69 26.29
N GLU A 260 -19.46 -23.71 25.57
CA GLU A 260 -20.22 -22.65 24.90
C GLU A 260 -21.23 -23.24 23.90
N LEU A 261 -20.78 -24.10 22.99
CA LEU A 261 -21.62 -24.83 22.03
C LEU A 261 -22.65 -25.74 22.72
N TYR A 262 -22.31 -26.34 23.87
CA TYR A 262 -23.26 -27.16 24.64
C TYR A 262 -24.37 -26.29 25.27
N ILE A 263 -24.03 -25.10 25.79
CA ILE A 263 -25.00 -24.15 26.34
C ILE A 263 -25.93 -23.63 25.24
N GLU A 264 -25.39 -23.25 24.08
CA GLU A 264 -26.16 -22.84 22.90
C GLU A 264 -27.11 -23.96 22.42
N LYS A 265 -26.63 -25.21 22.38
CA LYS A 265 -27.44 -26.40 22.11
C LYS A 265 -28.57 -26.59 23.14
N VAL A 266 -28.30 -26.36 24.43
CA VAL A 266 -29.31 -26.48 25.48
C VAL A 266 -30.36 -25.36 25.42
N LEU A 267 -29.96 -24.14 25.06
CA LEU A 267 -30.87 -23.01 24.86
C LEU A 267 -31.75 -23.22 23.62
N SER A 268 -31.19 -23.76 22.52
CA SER A 268 -31.95 -24.07 21.30
C SER A 268 -32.86 -25.30 21.45
N GLU A 269 -32.47 -26.32 22.21
CA GLU A 269 -33.37 -27.42 22.64
C GLU A 269 -34.58 -26.93 23.46
N HIS A 270 -34.44 -25.82 24.19
CA HIS A 270 -35.56 -25.22 24.93
C HIS A 270 -36.58 -24.55 23.98
N ASN A 271 -36.16 -24.05 22.81
CA ASN A 271 -37.06 -23.46 21.81
C ASN A 271 -38.10 -24.49 21.33
N SER A 272 -37.63 -25.63 20.82
CA SER A 272 -38.46 -26.64 20.18
C SER A 272 -39.43 -27.32 21.14
N GLN A 273 -39.11 -27.36 22.44
CA GLN A 273 -40.01 -27.86 23.49
C GLN A 273 -41.17 -26.92 23.82
N ILE A 274 -41.08 -25.62 23.51
CA ILE A 274 -42.18 -24.66 23.76
C ILE A 274 -42.97 -24.34 22.49
N SER A 275 -42.31 -24.23 21.33
CA SER A 275 -43.01 -24.01 20.05
C SER A 275 -43.95 -25.16 19.65
N SER A 276 -43.81 -26.32 20.29
CA SER A 276 -44.72 -27.47 20.17
C SER A 276 -45.95 -27.41 21.11
N GLN A 277 -46.04 -26.43 22.02
CA GLN A 277 -47.18 -26.26 22.93
C GLN A 277 -48.07 -25.06 22.58
N ASP A 278 -47.50 -23.92 22.16
CA ASP A 278 -48.27 -22.68 21.89
C ASP A 278 -48.67 -22.50 20.41
N GLY A 279 -48.26 -23.39 19.50
CA GLY A 279 -48.55 -23.32 18.06
C GLY A 279 -47.84 -22.22 17.26
N ASP A 280 -47.26 -21.23 17.95
CA ASP A 280 -46.57 -20.08 17.38
C ASP A 280 -45.13 -20.44 16.92
N LYS A 281 -44.91 -20.45 15.59
CA LYS A 281 -43.75 -21.08 14.95
C LYS A 281 -42.41 -20.33 15.08
N HIS A 282 -42.38 -19.15 15.69
CA HIS A 282 -41.22 -18.24 15.64
C HIS A 282 -40.60 -17.85 16.99
N ILE A 283 -40.94 -18.51 18.10
CA ILE A 283 -40.47 -18.11 19.43
C ILE A 283 -39.07 -18.66 19.76
N THR A 284 -38.03 -17.88 19.46
CA THR A 284 -36.66 -18.13 19.91
C THR A 284 -36.47 -17.77 21.39
N THR A 285 -35.83 -18.64 22.18
CA THR A 285 -35.49 -18.35 23.59
C THR A 285 -34.48 -17.21 23.66
N ARG A 286 -34.91 -16.10 24.26
CA ARG A 286 -34.08 -14.95 24.57
C ARG A 286 -33.52 -15.11 25.99
N GLY A 287 -32.22 -14.96 26.18
CA GLY A 287 -31.61 -15.21 27.49
C GLY A 287 -30.09 -15.15 27.47
N ALA A 288 -29.48 -15.42 28.62
CA ALA A 288 -28.03 -15.50 28.76
C ALA A 288 -27.61 -16.50 29.85
N VAL A 289 -26.41 -17.05 29.68
CA VAL A 289 -25.76 -17.94 30.64
C VAL A 289 -24.31 -17.49 30.81
N VAL A 290 -23.92 -17.20 32.05
CA VAL A 290 -22.53 -16.91 32.43
C VAL A 290 -22.02 -18.03 33.34
N VAL A 291 -20.89 -18.64 32.99
CA VAL A 291 -20.19 -19.62 33.83
C VAL A 291 -18.82 -19.06 34.22
N LEU A 292 -18.56 -18.94 35.52
CA LEU A 292 -17.26 -18.51 36.08
C LEU A 292 -16.62 -19.65 36.86
N ASP A 293 -15.30 -19.72 36.89
CA ASP A 293 -14.56 -20.43 37.94
C ASP A 293 -14.39 -19.48 39.15
N PRO A 294 -15.03 -19.70 40.31
CA PRO A 294 -15.01 -18.73 41.40
C PRO A 294 -13.62 -18.49 41.97
N ARG A 295 -12.66 -19.41 41.74
CA ARG A 295 -11.33 -19.37 42.35
C ARG A 295 -10.44 -18.25 41.79
N ASN A 296 -10.79 -17.72 40.62
CA ASN A 296 -10.11 -16.59 39.97
C ASN A 296 -11.06 -15.70 39.13
N ASN A 297 -12.31 -16.10 38.93
CA ASN A 297 -13.26 -15.56 37.96
C ASN A 297 -12.79 -15.62 36.49
N GLU A 298 -12.06 -16.68 36.12
CA GLU A 298 -11.98 -17.13 34.71
C GLU A 298 -13.41 -17.33 34.17
N VAL A 299 -13.76 -16.64 33.09
CA VAL A 299 -15.04 -16.82 32.39
C VAL A 299 -14.95 -18.07 31.51
N LEU A 300 -15.67 -19.13 31.86
CA LEU A 300 -15.61 -20.43 31.18
C LEU A 300 -16.61 -20.53 30.01
N ALA A 301 -17.71 -19.79 30.11
CA ALA A 301 -18.73 -19.63 29.08
C ALA A 301 -19.50 -18.31 29.29
N MET A 302 -19.89 -17.65 28.20
CA MET A 302 -20.68 -16.41 28.24
C MET A 302 -21.60 -16.31 27.02
N VAL A 303 -22.65 -17.15 27.02
CA VAL A 303 -23.62 -17.23 25.92
C VAL A 303 -24.73 -16.20 26.07
N SER A 304 -25.08 -15.54 24.97
CA SER A 304 -26.24 -14.66 24.82
C SER A 304 -27.08 -15.14 23.63
N SER A 305 -28.37 -15.42 23.86
CA SER A 305 -29.30 -15.97 22.86
C SER A 305 -30.44 -14.99 22.57
N PRO A 306 -30.87 -14.83 21.29
CA PRO A 306 -30.20 -15.33 20.09
C PRO A 306 -28.87 -14.62 19.79
N SER A 307 -28.11 -15.22 18.88
CA SER A 307 -26.85 -14.68 18.33
C SER A 307 -26.94 -14.51 16.81
N TYR A 308 -25.82 -14.22 16.15
CA TYR A 308 -25.70 -13.97 14.71
C TYR A 308 -24.29 -14.32 14.20
N ASP A 309 -24.12 -14.66 12.91
CA ASP A 309 -22.82 -15.05 12.35
C ASP A 309 -21.87 -13.82 12.19
N PRO A 310 -20.74 -13.73 12.92
CA PRO A 310 -19.79 -12.62 12.83
C PRO A 310 -19.06 -12.57 11.48
N ASN A 311 -18.97 -13.68 10.75
CA ASN A 311 -18.27 -13.74 9.47
C ASN A 311 -18.95 -12.87 8.39
N LEU A 312 -20.26 -12.58 8.56
CA LEU A 312 -21.02 -11.65 7.72
C LEU A 312 -20.50 -10.20 7.78
N PHE A 313 -19.86 -9.80 8.87
CA PHE A 313 -19.45 -8.41 9.08
C PHE A 313 -18.03 -8.09 8.60
N VAL A 314 -17.16 -9.10 8.46
CA VAL A 314 -15.71 -8.93 8.22
C VAL A 314 -15.42 -8.08 6.98
N ASP A 315 -16.08 -8.39 5.85
CA ASP A 315 -15.93 -7.67 4.59
C ASP A 315 -16.95 -6.54 4.36
N GLY A 316 -17.87 -6.36 5.31
CA GLY A 316 -19.06 -5.53 5.20
C GLY A 316 -20.32 -6.36 4.95
N ILE A 317 -21.24 -6.34 5.93
CA ILE A 317 -22.52 -7.05 5.86
C ILE A 317 -23.46 -6.42 4.81
N SER A 318 -24.25 -7.25 4.12
CA SER A 318 -25.23 -6.78 3.14
C SER A 318 -26.36 -5.99 3.82
N HIS A 319 -26.91 -4.99 3.13
CA HIS A 319 -28.01 -4.18 3.66
C HIS A 319 -29.28 -5.01 3.98
N LYS A 320 -29.50 -6.11 3.26
CA LYS A 320 -30.58 -7.08 3.54
C LYS A 320 -30.34 -7.79 4.87
N ASN A 321 -29.15 -8.38 5.05
CA ASN A 321 -28.82 -9.16 6.24
C ASN A 321 -28.74 -8.26 7.49
N TYR A 322 -28.17 -7.06 7.36
CA TYR A 322 -28.08 -6.10 8.45
C TYR A 322 -29.44 -5.58 8.90
N ASN A 323 -30.34 -5.22 7.96
CA ASN A 323 -31.72 -4.88 8.31
C ASN A 323 -32.46 -6.05 8.96
N SER A 324 -32.19 -7.29 8.52
CA SER A 324 -32.78 -8.48 9.14
C SER A 324 -32.36 -8.66 10.60
N LEU A 325 -31.12 -8.31 10.97
CA LEU A 325 -30.62 -8.36 12.35
C LEU A 325 -31.07 -7.16 13.20
N LEU A 326 -31.26 -5.98 12.59
CA LEU A 326 -31.77 -4.78 13.26
C LEU A 326 -33.27 -4.85 13.57
N ASN A 327 -34.06 -5.45 12.67
CA ASN A 327 -35.51 -5.50 12.78
C ASN A 327 -36.04 -6.79 13.43
N ASP A 328 -35.16 -7.69 13.88
CA ASP A 328 -35.54 -8.92 14.57
C ASP A 328 -36.06 -8.60 15.99
N PRO A 329 -37.33 -8.92 16.33
CA PRO A 329 -37.90 -8.66 17.66
C PRO A 329 -37.22 -9.46 18.78
N ALA A 330 -36.42 -10.47 18.46
CA ALA A 330 -35.59 -11.18 19.41
C ALA A 330 -34.26 -10.46 19.73
N ASN A 331 -33.89 -9.40 18.98
CA ASN A 331 -32.71 -8.56 19.20
C ASN A 331 -31.40 -9.38 19.35
N PRO A 332 -30.92 -10.04 18.28
CA PRO A 332 -29.70 -10.86 18.32
C PRO A 332 -28.43 -10.04 18.48
N LEU A 333 -28.43 -8.75 18.10
CA LEU A 333 -27.28 -7.85 18.25
C LEU A 333 -26.96 -7.48 19.71
N TYR A 334 -27.87 -7.77 20.66
CA TYR A 334 -27.78 -7.35 22.05
C TYR A 334 -27.11 -8.42 22.93
N ASN A 335 -25.95 -8.10 23.54
CA ASN A 335 -25.29 -8.99 24.51
C ASN A 335 -26.06 -9.01 25.84
N ARG A 336 -26.86 -10.05 26.05
CA ARG A 336 -27.68 -10.21 27.26
C ARG A 336 -26.87 -10.55 28.51
N ALA A 337 -25.66 -11.08 28.38
CA ALA A 337 -24.82 -11.43 29.52
C ALA A 337 -24.23 -10.21 30.23
N THR A 338 -23.90 -9.15 29.47
CA THR A 338 -23.17 -7.96 29.97
C THR A 338 -23.89 -6.63 29.76
N LEU A 339 -24.81 -6.52 28.79
CA LEU A 339 -25.64 -5.33 28.60
C LEU A 339 -27.07 -5.51 29.16
N GLY A 340 -27.50 -6.77 29.35
CA GLY A 340 -28.84 -7.17 29.81
C GLY A 340 -29.19 -6.63 31.20
N ALA A 341 -30.01 -5.58 31.25
CA ALA A 341 -30.36 -4.91 32.50
C ALA A 341 -31.67 -5.45 33.11
N TYR A 342 -31.58 -6.55 33.87
CA TYR A 342 -32.75 -7.24 34.43
C TYR A 342 -32.85 -7.08 35.95
N SER A 343 -34.06 -7.00 36.51
CA SER A 343 -34.21 -7.03 37.97
C SER A 343 -33.74 -8.39 38.55
N PRO A 344 -32.84 -8.43 39.54
CA PRO A 344 -32.31 -9.69 40.08
C PRO A 344 -33.37 -10.54 40.78
N GLY A 345 -34.45 -9.92 41.27
CA GLY A 345 -35.52 -10.59 41.99
C GLY A 345 -34.98 -11.41 43.18
N SER A 346 -35.61 -12.55 43.45
CA SER A 346 -35.23 -13.43 44.58
C SER A 346 -33.81 -14.04 44.51
N THR A 347 -33.02 -13.83 43.44
CA THR A 347 -31.57 -14.16 43.44
C THR A 347 -30.75 -13.23 44.34
N SER A 348 -31.24 -12.02 44.62
CA SER A 348 -30.60 -11.03 45.51
C SER A 348 -30.55 -11.44 46.99
N LYS A 349 -31.50 -12.29 47.42
CA LYS A 349 -31.76 -12.60 48.84
C LYS A 349 -30.54 -13.13 49.63
N PRO A 350 -29.65 -13.99 49.09
CA PRO A 350 -28.42 -14.39 49.78
C PRO A 350 -27.49 -13.20 50.10
N PHE A 351 -27.32 -12.24 49.19
CA PHE A 351 -26.50 -11.05 49.41
C PHE A 351 -27.17 -10.12 50.44
N SER A 352 -28.49 -9.92 50.33
CA SER A 352 -29.31 -9.22 51.32
C SER A 352 -29.17 -9.82 52.72
N SER A 353 -29.11 -11.16 52.83
CA SER A 353 -28.90 -11.87 54.09
C SER A 353 -27.54 -11.58 54.72
N ILE A 354 -26.45 -11.58 53.94
CA ILE A 354 -25.13 -11.17 54.44
C ILE A 354 -25.14 -9.70 54.88
N ALA A 355 -25.79 -8.81 54.14
CA ALA A 355 -25.90 -7.40 54.54
C ALA A 355 -26.64 -7.24 55.87
N LEU A 356 -27.76 -7.95 56.08
CA LEU A 356 -28.56 -7.88 57.30
C LEU A 356 -27.87 -8.48 58.54
N LEU A 357 -27.06 -9.53 58.36
CA LEU A 357 -26.19 -10.08 59.41
C LEU A 357 -25.01 -9.13 59.67
N GLY A 358 -24.34 -8.63 58.62
CA GLY A 358 -23.20 -7.72 58.69
C GLY A 358 -23.49 -6.33 59.24
N THR A 359 -24.77 -5.95 59.32
CA THR A 359 -25.23 -4.73 60.02
C THR A 359 -25.88 -5.02 61.37
N ASN A 360 -25.71 -6.23 61.91
CA ASN A 360 -26.32 -6.69 63.16
C ASN A 360 -27.83 -6.41 63.25
N THR A 361 -28.52 -6.40 62.10
CA THR A 361 -29.96 -6.10 62.02
C THR A 361 -30.80 -7.33 62.41
N ILE A 362 -30.22 -8.51 62.21
CA ILE A 362 -30.58 -9.82 62.74
C ILE A 362 -29.32 -10.58 63.16
N THR A 363 -29.50 -11.67 63.92
CA THR A 363 -28.52 -12.72 64.21
C THR A 363 -28.97 -14.04 63.60
N LEU A 364 -28.11 -15.07 63.56
CA LEU A 364 -28.49 -16.42 63.08
C LEU A 364 -29.64 -17.04 63.89
N ASN A 365 -29.75 -16.70 65.18
CA ASN A 365 -30.80 -17.18 66.09
C ASN A 365 -32.10 -16.36 66.00
N SER A 366 -32.13 -15.27 65.22
CA SER A 366 -33.30 -14.39 65.11
C SER A 366 -34.45 -15.08 64.37
N LYS A 367 -35.56 -15.27 65.08
CA LYS A 367 -36.83 -15.78 64.54
C LYS A 367 -37.76 -14.60 64.22
N ILE A 368 -38.07 -14.41 62.94
CA ILE A 368 -38.88 -13.28 62.44
C ILE A 368 -40.22 -13.82 61.91
N PRO A 369 -41.36 -13.17 62.16
CA PRO A 369 -42.64 -13.56 61.55
C PRO A 369 -42.57 -13.50 60.01
N GLY A 370 -42.96 -14.58 59.34
CA GLY A 370 -43.15 -14.65 57.89
C GLY A 370 -44.63 -14.65 57.50
N PRO A 371 -45.39 -13.54 57.67
CA PRO A 371 -46.81 -13.51 57.38
C PRO A 371 -47.09 -13.61 55.88
N LYS A 372 -48.31 -14.04 55.52
CA LYS A 372 -48.81 -14.06 54.12
C LYS A 372 -48.76 -12.69 53.45
N ARG A 373 -48.93 -11.62 54.22
CA ARG A 373 -48.94 -10.21 53.78
C ARG A 373 -48.22 -9.36 54.81
N TRP A 374 -47.55 -8.31 54.35
CA TRP A 374 -46.93 -7.28 55.19
C TRP A 374 -47.39 -5.87 54.75
N ARG A 375 -47.24 -4.87 55.62
CA ARG A 375 -47.55 -3.46 55.33
C ARG A 375 -46.47 -2.55 55.91
N ILE A 376 -46.18 -1.45 55.23
CA ILE A 376 -45.39 -0.35 55.81
C ILE A 376 -46.20 0.23 56.98
N PRO A 377 -45.59 0.47 58.17
CA PRO A 377 -46.25 1.11 59.31
C PRO A 377 -46.99 2.39 58.91
N GLY A 378 -48.14 2.66 59.54
CA GLY A 378 -49.02 3.80 59.20
C GLY A 378 -49.77 3.71 57.87
N THR A 379 -49.44 2.78 56.96
CA THR A 379 -50.05 2.73 55.62
C THR A 379 -51.20 1.72 55.48
N LYS A 380 -52.05 1.95 54.47
CA LYS A 380 -53.10 1.01 54.01
C LYS A 380 -52.59 0.02 52.93
N GLY A 381 -51.35 0.17 52.45
CA GLY A 381 -50.75 -0.69 51.42
C GLY A 381 -50.47 -2.11 51.92
N ARG A 382 -50.53 -3.10 51.03
CA ARG A 382 -50.27 -4.52 51.35
C ARG A 382 -49.32 -5.12 50.32
N TYR A 383 -48.20 -5.63 50.80
CA TYR A 383 -47.23 -6.42 50.04
C TYR A 383 -47.42 -7.90 50.37
N PHE A 384 -47.28 -8.78 49.39
CA PHE A 384 -47.60 -10.21 49.52
C PHE A 384 -46.32 -11.04 49.59
N ASN A 385 -46.39 -12.19 50.28
CA ASN A 385 -45.35 -13.21 50.28
C ASN A 385 -45.50 -14.13 49.05
N GLN A 386 -44.42 -14.76 48.60
CA GLN A 386 -44.39 -15.78 47.56
C GLN A 386 -45.41 -16.93 47.76
N THR A 387 -45.84 -17.19 49.00
CA THR A 387 -46.83 -18.20 49.38
C THR A 387 -48.19 -17.59 49.77
N ASP A 388 -49.28 -18.22 49.33
CA ASP A 388 -50.66 -17.84 49.68
C ASP A 388 -51.03 -18.24 51.15
N HIS A 389 -50.05 -18.54 52.00
CA HIS A 389 -50.16 -18.78 53.44
C HIS A 389 -48.93 -18.22 54.21
N GLY A 390 -49.06 -17.99 55.51
CA GLY A 390 -47.95 -17.56 56.37
C GLY A 390 -47.04 -18.71 56.78
N MET A 391 -45.75 -18.44 56.97
CA MET A 391 -44.70 -19.43 57.27
C MET A 391 -44.40 -19.58 58.77
N GLY A 392 -45.16 -18.92 59.65
CA GLY A 392 -44.90 -18.89 61.10
C GLY A 392 -43.71 -17.99 61.46
N LEU A 393 -42.96 -18.37 62.51
CA LEU A 393 -41.67 -17.77 62.85
C LEU A 393 -40.55 -18.48 62.09
N ILE A 394 -39.82 -17.73 61.25
CA ILE A 394 -38.75 -18.26 60.38
C ILE A 394 -37.40 -17.62 60.70
N ASN A 395 -36.32 -18.40 60.55
CA ASN A 395 -34.94 -17.92 60.59
C ASN A 395 -34.45 -17.55 59.17
N ILE A 396 -33.19 -17.10 59.07
CA ILE A 396 -32.57 -16.72 57.79
C ILE A 396 -32.43 -17.90 56.82
N GLU A 397 -32.25 -19.13 57.33
CA GLU A 397 -32.10 -20.33 56.50
C GLU A 397 -33.43 -20.66 55.79
N THR A 398 -34.52 -20.77 56.55
CA THR A 398 -35.87 -21.01 56.01
C THR A 398 -36.33 -19.86 55.10
N ALA A 399 -35.94 -18.61 55.40
CA ALA A 399 -36.27 -17.46 54.57
C ALA A 399 -35.62 -17.54 53.17
N ILE A 400 -34.39 -18.05 53.06
CA ILE A 400 -33.71 -18.30 51.78
C ILE A 400 -34.28 -19.55 51.10
N GLU A 401 -34.38 -20.67 51.83
CA GLU A 401 -34.89 -21.99 51.37
C GLU A 401 -36.28 -21.87 50.71
N LYS A 402 -37.23 -21.27 51.42
CA LYS A 402 -38.61 -21.05 50.97
C LYS A 402 -38.80 -19.72 50.25
N SER A 403 -37.71 -18.96 50.07
CA SER A 403 -37.67 -17.71 49.31
C SER A 403 -38.69 -16.64 49.75
N SER A 404 -38.98 -16.54 51.05
CA SER A 404 -39.95 -15.57 51.59
C SER A 404 -39.62 -14.13 51.18
N ASP A 405 -40.64 -13.31 50.90
CA ASP A 405 -40.51 -11.88 50.64
C ASP A 405 -40.77 -11.06 51.90
N THR A 406 -41.78 -11.45 52.68
CA THR A 406 -42.20 -10.69 53.87
C THR A 406 -41.13 -10.66 54.96
N PHE A 407 -40.23 -11.64 55.01
CA PHE A 407 -38.99 -11.58 55.78
C PHE A 407 -38.08 -10.41 55.36
N PHE A 408 -37.76 -10.29 54.07
CA PHE A 408 -36.85 -9.26 53.57
C PHE A 408 -37.50 -7.87 53.54
N TYR A 409 -38.80 -7.75 53.26
CA TYR A 409 -39.54 -6.49 53.38
C TYR A 409 -39.36 -5.87 54.77
N GLN A 410 -39.59 -6.65 55.83
CA GLN A 410 -39.45 -6.20 57.23
C GLN A 410 -38.02 -5.74 57.54
N LEU A 411 -37.03 -6.55 57.18
CA LEU A 411 -35.66 -6.35 57.62
C LEU A 411 -34.91 -5.30 56.79
N VAL A 412 -35.15 -5.21 55.49
CA VAL A 412 -34.58 -4.14 54.64
C VAL A 412 -35.28 -2.80 54.91
N TYR A 413 -36.57 -2.80 55.27
CA TYR A 413 -37.24 -1.61 55.80
C TYR A 413 -36.56 -1.10 57.09
N LYS A 414 -36.32 -2.00 58.07
CA LYS A 414 -35.60 -1.70 59.31
C LYS A 414 -34.15 -1.23 59.08
N LEU A 415 -33.47 -1.77 58.06
CA LEU A 415 -32.10 -1.38 57.71
C LEU A 415 -32.03 -0.01 57.00
N GLY A 416 -33.03 0.29 56.16
CA GLY A 416 -33.11 1.50 55.36
C GLY A 416 -32.24 1.46 54.09
N ILE A 417 -32.78 2.03 53.00
CA ILE A 417 -32.16 1.97 51.65
C ILE A 417 -30.69 2.40 51.63
N THR A 418 -30.30 3.47 52.33
CA THR A 418 -28.94 4.04 52.27
C THR A 418 -27.87 3.07 52.77
N LYS A 419 -28.18 2.25 53.78
CA LYS A 419 -27.29 1.18 54.24
C LYS A 419 -27.36 0.00 53.26
N PHE A 420 -28.57 -0.42 52.88
CA PHE A 420 -28.79 -1.56 52.00
C PHE A 420 -28.07 -1.43 50.64
N SER A 421 -28.22 -0.30 49.93
CA SER A 421 -27.57 -0.07 48.64
C SER A 421 -26.04 -0.02 48.75
N LYS A 422 -25.49 0.63 49.79
CA LYS A 422 -24.04 0.61 50.06
C LYS A 422 -23.49 -0.80 50.28
N TRP A 423 -24.29 -1.73 50.83
CA TRP A 423 -23.92 -3.15 50.92
C TRP A 423 -24.06 -3.90 49.59
N MET A 424 -25.13 -3.67 48.82
CA MET A 424 -25.30 -4.33 47.51
C MET A 424 -24.24 -3.90 46.50
N THR A 425 -23.80 -2.63 46.53
CA THR A 425 -22.69 -2.17 45.70
C THR A 425 -21.35 -2.85 46.06
N LYS A 426 -21.13 -3.29 47.31
CA LYS A 426 -19.96 -4.13 47.64
C LYS A 426 -20.00 -5.51 46.97
N PHE A 427 -21.17 -6.03 46.63
CA PHE A 427 -21.33 -7.26 45.82
C PHE A 427 -21.24 -6.99 44.31
N GLY A 428 -20.92 -5.76 43.88
CA GLY A 428 -20.75 -5.37 42.47
C GLY A 428 -22.01 -4.86 41.76
N PHE A 429 -23.14 -4.72 42.47
CA PHE A 429 -24.36 -4.19 41.86
C PHE A 429 -24.29 -2.67 41.64
N GLY A 430 -24.64 -2.21 40.43
CA GLY A 430 -24.59 -0.79 40.07
C GLY A 430 -23.17 -0.29 39.73
N GLN A 431 -22.28 -1.19 39.32
CA GLN A 431 -20.89 -0.88 38.90
C GLN A 431 -20.46 -1.83 37.77
N PRO A 432 -19.51 -1.42 36.90
CA PRO A 432 -18.80 -2.34 36.02
C PRO A 432 -18.24 -3.54 36.79
N THR A 433 -18.36 -4.75 36.24
CA THR A 433 -17.69 -5.90 36.83
C THR A 433 -16.18 -5.80 36.65
N GLY A 434 -15.74 -5.19 35.54
CA GLY A 434 -14.34 -5.02 35.14
C GLY A 434 -13.87 -6.04 34.10
N ILE A 435 -14.80 -6.69 33.40
CA ILE A 435 -14.51 -7.66 32.34
C ILE A 435 -13.74 -7.03 31.17
N ASP A 436 -12.94 -7.85 30.51
CA ASP A 436 -12.09 -7.55 29.36
C ASP A 436 -12.85 -7.54 28.01
N ILE A 437 -14.04 -6.93 28.01
CA ILE A 437 -14.75 -6.49 26.80
C ILE A 437 -15.23 -5.04 26.96
N GLY A 438 -15.43 -4.32 25.85
CA GLY A 438 -15.87 -2.92 25.88
C GLY A 438 -17.38 -2.73 26.02
N GLU A 439 -18.15 -3.81 26.03
CA GLU A 439 -19.61 -3.83 25.93
C GLU A 439 -20.24 -4.31 27.26
N GLU A 440 -20.12 -3.51 28.32
CA GLU A 440 -20.71 -3.75 29.64
C GLU A 440 -21.73 -2.64 30.02
N SER A 441 -22.73 -2.99 30.84
CA SER A 441 -23.70 -2.10 31.45
C SER A 441 -23.56 -2.11 32.97
N ASP A 442 -23.51 -0.94 33.59
CA ASP A 442 -23.41 -0.76 35.05
C ASP A 442 -24.59 -1.36 35.82
N GLY A 443 -25.72 -1.62 35.15
CA GLY A 443 -27.00 -1.88 35.81
C GLY A 443 -27.47 -0.67 36.63
N ILE A 444 -28.33 -0.89 37.62
CA ILE A 444 -28.82 0.16 38.52
C ILE A 444 -28.93 -0.42 39.94
N MET A 445 -28.06 0.01 40.86
CA MET A 445 -28.31 -0.14 42.30
C MET A 445 -28.95 1.15 42.83
N PRO A 446 -30.27 1.19 43.03
CA PRO A 446 -30.97 2.45 43.27
C PRO A 446 -30.63 3.07 44.63
N THR A 447 -30.43 4.39 44.62
CA THR A 447 -30.15 5.20 45.81
C THR A 447 -31.08 6.42 45.88
N ARG A 448 -31.11 7.09 47.04
CA ARG A 448 -31.87 8.34 47.22
C ARG A 448 -31.41 9.45 46.26
N LEU A 449 -30.10 9.55 46.01
CA LEU A 449 -29.52 10.49 45.05
C LEU A 449 -29.92 10.13 43.62
N TRP A 450 -29.70 8.87 43.23
CA TRP A 450 -30.06 8.36 41.90
C TRP A 450 -31.53 8.64 41.54
N LYS A 451 -32.48 8.41 42.46
CA LYS A 451 -33.91 8.68 42.20
C LYS A 451 -34.19 10.18 42.07
N ARG A 452 -33.59 11.02 42.91
CA ARG A 452 -33.69 12.48 42.84
C ARG A 452 -33.15 13.01 41.50
N GLU A 453 -32.01 12.51 41.04
CA GLU A 453 -31.39 12.94 39.79
C GLU A 453 -32.11 12.40 38.53
N ASN A 454 -32.47 11.13 38.50
CA ASN A 454 -32.99 10.44 37.30
C ASN A 454 -34.52 10.43 37.18
N LYS A 455 -35.25 10.61 38.29
CA LYS A 455 -36.73 10.62 38.32
C LYS A 455 -37.32 11.90 38.89
N LYS A 456 -36.49 12.88 39.29
CA LYS A 456 -36.89 14.18 39.87
C LYS A 456 -37.87 14.06 41.05
N GLN A 457 -37.78 12.97 41.81
CA GLN A 457 -38.66 12.65 42.92
C GLN A 457 -37.87 12.25 44.18
N PRO A 458 -38.39 12.52 45.39
CA PRO A 458 -37.83 11.99 46.61
C PRO A 458 -37.98 10.46 46.70
N TRP A 459 -37.22 9.86 47.60
CA TRP A 459 -37.34 8.43 47.93
C TRP A 459 -38.53 8.20 48.84
N TYR A 460 -39.40 7.26 48.48
CA TYR A 460 -40.53 6.82 49.29
C TYR A 460 -40.24 5.47 49.93
N ASP A 461 -40.79 5.22 51.11
CA ASP A 461 -40.62 3.95 51.82
C ASP A 461 -41.07 2.73 50.98
N GLY A 462 -42.07 2.91 50.11
CA GLY A 462 -42.53 1.90 49.16
C GLY A 462 -41.49 1.48 48.11
N ASP A 463 -40.56 2.38 47.73
CA ASP A 463 -39.46 2.06 46.83
C ASP A 463 -38.51 1.03 47.48
N THR A 464 -38.27 1.19 48.80
CA THR A 464 -37.42 0.29 49.60
C THR A 464 -37.96 -1.14 49.61
N ILE A 465 -39.30 -1.31 49.60
CA ILE A 465 -39.93 -2.63 49.73
C ILE A 465 -39.78 -3.45 48.44
N SER A 466 -39.89 -2.82 47.27
CA SER A 466 -39.60 -3.47 45.99
C SER A 466 -38.11 -3.83 45.87
N VAL A 467 -37.23 -2.92 46.29
CA VAL A 467 -35.78 -3.13 46.25
C VAL A 467 -35.32 -4.23 47.22
N ALA A 468 -36.02 -4.43 48.35
CA ALA A 468 -35.71 -5.47 49.33
C ALA A 468 -35.73 -6.91 48.76
N ILE A 469 -36.46 -7.14 47.67
CA ILE A 469 -36.55 -8.43 46.97
C ILE A 469 -35.94 -8.40 45.56
N GLY A 470 -35.10 -7.40 45.25
CA GLY A 470 -34.44 -7.30 43.96
C GLY A 470 -35.32 -6.80 42.81
N GLN A 471 -36.35 -6.01 43.09
CA GLN A 471 -37.29 -5.47 42.10
C GLN A 471 -37.41 -3.92 42.19
N GLY A 472 -38.34 -3.33 41.42
CA GLY A 472 -38.53 -1.89 41.36
C GLY A 472 -37.47 -1.23 40.48
N TYR A 473 -36.70 -0.29 41.04
CA TYR A 473 -35.63 0.41 40.29
C TYR A 473 -34.31 -0.37 40.21
N TRP A 474 -34.20 -1.56 40.82
CA TRP A 474 -32.97 -2.35 40.78
C TRP A 474 -32.90 -3.18 39.51
N THR A 475 -31.83 -2.98 38.72
CA THR A 475 -31.43 -3.86 37.61
C THR A 475 -29.97 -4.29 37.75
N SER A 476 -29.65 -5.46 37.22
CA SER A 476 -28.32 -6.07 37.25
C SER A 476 -28.11 -6.96 36.04
N THR A 477 -26.86 -7.13 35.62
CA THR A 477 -26.50 -8.02 34.52
C THR A 477 -26.35 -9.48 34.99
N PRO A 478 -26.52 -10.48 34.11
CA PRO A 478 -26.21 -11.87 34.42
C PRO A 478 -24.76 -12.07 34.89
N LEU A 479 -23.81 -11.31 34.32
CA LEU A 479 -22.41 -11.26 34.77
C LEU A 479 -22.24 -10.67 36.17
N GLN A 480 -22.95 -9.57 36.51
CA GLN A 480 -22.98 -9.04 37.89
C GLN A 480 -23.55 -10.07 38.88
N LEU A 481 -24.58 -10.84 38.49
CA LEU A 481 -25.13 -11.91 39.32
C LEU A 481 -24.15 -13.08 39.53
N ALA A 482 -23.39 -13.45 38.50
CA ALA A 482 -22.31 -14.43 38.63
C ALA A 482 -21.19 -13.91 39.55
N LEU A 483 -20.79 -12.64 39.38
CA LEU A 483 -19.79 -11.98 40.21
C LEU A 483 -20.21 -11.89 41.68
N ALA A 484 -21.44 -11.45 41.98
CA ALA A 484 -21.98 -11.38 43.33
C ALA A 484 -22.00 -12.78 43.99
N THR A 485 -22.37 -13.81 43.22
CA THR A 485 -22.36 -15.20 43.67
C THR A 485 -20.93 -15.69 43.96
N SER A 486 -19.94 -15.30 43.14
CA SER A 486 -18.52 -15.57 43.41
C SER A 486 -18.01 -14.86 44.68
N ILE A 487 -18.36 -13.59 44.90
CA ILE A 487 -18.01 -12.84 46.12
C ILE A 487 -18.61 -13.49 47.39
N LEU A 488 -19.81 -14.07 47.28
CA LEU A 488 -20.48 -14.82 48.35
C LEU A 488 -19.82 -16.18 48.63
N ILE A 489 -19.18 -16.80 47.64
CA ILE A 489 -18.46 -18.08 47.77
C ILE A 489 -17.07 -17.86 48.37
N ASN A 490 -16.39 -16.80 47.93
CA ASN A 490 -15.05 -16.40 48.36
C ASN A 490 -15.06 -15.46 49.59
N ASP A 491 -16.09 -15.55 50.43
CA ASP A 491 -16.17 -14.93 51.76
C ASP A 491 -15.78 -13.44 51.79
N GLY A 492 -16.28 -12.72 50.78
CA GLY A 492 -16.16 -11.28 50.61
C GLY A 492 -15.03 -10.81 49.69
N ILE A 493 -14.30 -11.71 49.05
CA ILE A 493 -13.26 -11.41 48.05
C ILE A 493 -13.89 -11.28 46.65
N LYS A 494 -13.72 -10.12 46.01
CA LYS A 494 -13.99 -9.90 44.58
C LYS A 494 -12.73 -10.22 43.79
N TYR A 495 -12.78 -11.27 42.97
CA TYR A 495 -11.91 -11.40 41.79
C TYR A 495 -12.56 -10.68 40.61
N THR A 496 -11.78 -10.00 39.77
CA THR A 496 -12.30 -9.40 38.52
C THR A 496 -12.57 -10.49 37.47
N PRO A 497 -13.79 -10.59 36.90
CA PRO A 497 -14.06 -11.52 35.80
C PRO A 497 -13.17 -11.22 34.60
N HIS A 498 -12.62 -12.25 33.98
CA HIS A 498 -11.75 -12.11 32.82
C HIS A 498 -11.87 -13.29 31.86
N LEU A 499 -11.71 -13.01 30.58
CA LEU A 499 -11.67 -13.95 29.48
C LEU A 499 -10.22 -14.30 29.11
N LEU A 500 -9.26 -13.36 29.20
CA LEU A 500 -7.86 -13.60 28.84
C LEU A 500 -7.10 -14.34 29.94
N LYS A 501 -6.70 -15.58 29.64
CA LYS A 501 -6.01 -16.48 30.57
C LYS A 501 -4.49 -16.34 30.50
N TYR A 502 -3.94 -16.27 29.30
CA TYR A 502 -2.52 -15.99 29.04
C TYR A 502 -2.28 -15.52 27.61
N ILE A 503 -1.12 -14.87 27.42
CA ILE A 503 -0.60 -14.49 26.09
C ILE A 503 0.54 -15.45 25.75
N LEU A 504 0.60 -15.90 24.50
CA LEU A 504 1.75 -16.66 23.98
C LEU A 504 2.71 -15.71 23.26
N ASN A 505 3.95 -15.70 23.72
CA ASN A 505 4.94 -14.69 23.38
C ASN A 505 6.28 -15.37 23.09
N ASP A 506 6.54 -15.66 21.81
CA ASP A 506 7.79 -16.26 21.32
C ASP A 506 8.14 -17.56 22.09
N ASN A 507 7.14 -18.45 22.18
CA ASN A 507 7.09 -19.70 22.96
C ASN A 507 7.15 -19.58 24.49
N LYS A 508 7.10 -18.36 25.05
CA LYS A 508 6.89 -18.11 26.49
C LYS A 508 5.41 -17.85 26.80
N ILE A 509 4.98 -18.22 28.01
CA ILE A 509 3.60 -18.09 28.47
C ILE A 509 3.52 -16.95 29.49
N ASP A 510 3.03 -15.81 29.06
CA ASP A 510 2.80 -14.65 29.91
C ASP A 510 1.41 -14.79 30.56
N LYS A 511 1.38 -15.39 31.77
CA LYS A 511 0.14 -15.61 32.54
C LYS A 511 -0.36 -14.33 33.19
N ILE A 512 -1.66 -14.09 33.12
CA ILE A 512 -2.28 -12.99 33.87
C ILE A 512 -2.53 -13.42 35.32
N SER A 513 -2.15 -12.58 36.29
CA SER A 513 -2.47 -12.79 37.70
C SER A 513 -3.88 -12.24 38.01
N PRO A 514 -4.78 -13.04 38.63
CA PRO A 514 -6.13 -12.59 38.94
C PRO A 514 -6.15 -11.40 39.89
N GLN A 515 -6.62 -10.25 39.40
CA GLN A 515 -6.82 -9.06 40.23
C GLN A 515 -7.95 -9.33 41.24
N HIS A 516 -7.68 -9.08 42.52
CA HIS A 516 -8.63 -9.35 43.59
C HIS A 516 -8.57 -8.32 44.73
N THR A 517 -9.71 -8.09 45.38
CA THR A 517 -9.88 -7.14 46.49
C THR A 517 -10.92 -7.66 47.49
N LYS A 518 -10.73 -7.46 48.80
CA LYS A 518 -11.72 -7.85 49.83
C LYS A 518 -12.77 -6.75 50.03
N VAL A 519 -13.78 -6.74 49.15
CA VAL A 519 -14.87 -5.77 49.10
C VAL A 519 -15.85 -5.87 50.28
N VAL A 520 -16.03 -7.08 50.82
CA VAL A 520 -16.78 -7.32 52.07
C VAL A 520 -15.82 -7.85 53.13
N ALA A 521 -15.39 -6.97 54.04
CA ALA A 521 -14.54 -7.30 55.18
C ALA A 521 -15.36 -7.37 56.49
N ASN A 522 -14.74 -7.94 57.53
CA ASN A 522 -15.22 -7.98 58.92
C ASN A 522 -16.58 -8.69 59.10
N ILE A 523 -16.79 -9.77 58.34
CA ILE A 523 -17.92 -10.71 58.49
C ILE A 523 -17.37 -12.03 59.06
N PRO A 524 -17.93 -12.57 60.17
CA PRO A 524 -17.58 -13.90 60.68
C PRO A 524 -17.95 -15.03 59.71
N ASP A 525 -17.07 -16.03 59.58
CA ASP A 525 -17.22 -17.14 58.61
C ASP A 525 -18.51 -17.96 58.80
N ILE A 526 -19.03 -18.02 60.02
CA ILE A 526 -20.32 -18.65 60.32
C ILE A 526 -21.51 -17.98 59.59
N TYR A 527 -21.43 -16.68 59.28
CA TYR A 527 -22.47 -15.98 58.51
C TYR A 527 -22.40 -16.34 57.02
N TRP A 528 -21.20 -16.37 56.44
CA TRP A 528 -20.99 -16.86 55.08
C TRP A 528 -21.44 -18.31 54.93
N ASN A 529 -21.02 -19.18 55.85
CA ASN A 529 -21.36 -20.60 55.83
C ASN A 529 -22.86 -20.86 56.06
N ALA A 530 -23.54 -20.08 56.90
CA ALA A 530 -25.00 -20.17 57.04
C ALA A 530 -25.74 -19.82 55.73
N VAL A 531 -25.32 -18.76 55.02
CA VAL A 531 -25.95 -18.38 53.74
C VAL A 531 -25.61 -19.39 52.63
N LYS A 532 -24.36 -19.86 52.54
CA LYS A 532 -23.96 -20.94 51.62
C LYS A 532 -24.76 -22.22 51.88
N LYS A 533 -24.89 -22.67 53.14
CA LYS A 533 -25.74 -23.80 53.55
C LYS A 533 -27.21 -23.58 53.17
N SER A 534 -27.73 -22.37 53.35
CA SER A 534 -29.10 -22.03 52.97
C SER A 534 -29.36 -22.21 51.46
N MET A 535 -28.37 -21.88 50.61
CA MET A 535 -28.44 -22.13 49.17
C MET A 535 -28.36 -23.63 48.81
N LEU A 536 -27.68 -24.46 49.61
CA LEU A 536 -27.75 -25.93 49.46
C LEU A 536 -29.15 -26.46 49.81
N LEU A 537 -29.79 -25.91 50.86
CA LEU A 537 -31.16 -26.28 51.24
C LEU A 537 -32.19 -25.91 50.16
N VAL A 538 -32.00 -24.82 49.41
CA VAL A 538 -32.82 -24.49 48.22
C VAL A 538 -32.79 -25.64 47.20
N SER A 539 -31.60 -26.18 46.90
CA SER A 539 -31.43 -27.27 45.91
C SER A 539 -31.96 -28.63 46.37
N GLN A 540 -31.96 -28.91 47.68
CA GLN A 540 -32.34 -30.21 48.26
C GLN A 540 -33.80 -30.28 48.73
N TYR A 541 -34.35 -29.18 49.26
CA TYR A 541 -35.66 -29.13 49.94
C TYR A 541 -36.55 -28.00 49.44
N GLY A 542 -35.96 -26.81 49.20
CA GLY A 542 -36.66 -25.59 48.81
C GLY A 542 -36.96 -25.48 47.31
N THR A 543 -36.94 -24.26 46.79
CA THR A 543 -37.43 -23.95 45.43
C THR A 543 -36.63 -24.56 44.27
N GLY A 544 -35.44 -25.14 44.52
CA GLY A 544 -34.62 -25.88 43.55
C GLY A 544 -34.76 -27.40 43.62
N LYS A 545 -35.56 -27.94 44.55
CA LYS A 545 -35.70 -29.39 44.82
C LYS A 545 -36.08 -30.23 43.60
N SER A 546 -36.86 -29.70 42.67
CA SER A 546 -37.30 -30.39 41.45
C SER A 546 -36.19 -30.59 40.41
N ILE A 547 -35.10 -29.83 40.51
CA ILE A 547 -33.99 -29.84 39.53
C ILE A 547 -32.89 -30.80 40.00
N PHE A 548 -32.37 -30.56 41.20
CA PHE A 548 -31.24 -31.33 41.77
C PHE A 548 -31.73 -32.39 42.76
N GLY A 549 -32.40 -31.96 43.84
CA GLY A 549 -32.87 -32.86 44.90
C GLY A 549 -31.72 -33.54 45.65
N LYS A 550 -32.05 -34.59 46.42
CA LYS A 550 -31.07 -35.32 47.25
C LYS A 550 -30.19 -36.33 46.49
N LYS A 551 -30.66 -36.86 45.36
CA LYS A 551 -29.99 -37.94 44.61
C LYS A 551 -29.08 -37.44 43.48
N ASN A 552 -28.74 -36.15 43.45
CA ASN A 552 -27.87 -35.59 42.43
C ASN A 552 -26.42 -36.10 42.61
N PRO A 553 -25.67 -36.45 41.55
CA PRO A 553 -24.32 -37.01 41.69
C PRO A 553 -23.29 -36.10 42.37
N TYR A 554 -23.58 -34.80 42.44
CA TYR A 554 -22.80 -33.78 43.12
C TYR A 554 -23.73 -32.80 43.85
N LEU A 555 -23.25 -32.23 44.95
CA LEU A 555 -23.97 -31.22 45.73
C LEU A 555 -23.92 -29.84 45.04
N VAL A 556 -25.00 -29.08 45.12
CA VAL A 556 -25.17 -27.77 44.45
C VAL A 556 -25.77 -26.75 45.42
N GLY A 557 -25.15 -25.58 45.58
CA GLY A 557 -25.82 -24.42 46.18
C GLY A 557 -26.55 -23.62 45.11
N SER A 558 -27.81 -23.23 45.30
CA SER A 558 -28.57 -22.45 44.31
C SER A 558 -29.53 -21.43 44.90
N LYS A 559 -30.02 -20.51 44.06
CA LYS A 559 -31.16 -19.64 44.36
C LYS A 559 -31.98 -19.33 43.10
N THR A 560 -33.27 -19.63 43.16
CA THR A 560 -34.26 -19.21 42.14
C THR A 560 -34.57 -17.71 42.25
N GLY A 561 -34.79 -17.07 41.10
CA GLY A 561 -35.37 -15.74 40.97
C GLY A 561 -36.47 -15.70 39.92
N THR A 562 -37.37 -14.74 40.10
CA THR A 562 -38.44 -14.40 39.14
C THR A 562 -38.53 -12.87 39.14
N ALA A 563 -38.57 -12.26 37.96
CA ALA A 563 -38.57 -10.82 37.81
C ALA A 563 -39.70 -10.34 36.90
N GLN A 564 -40.55 -9.46 37.42
CA GLN A 564 -41.78 -9.04 36.75
C GLN A 564 -41.50 -8.07 35.61
N VAL A 565 -42.08 -8.35 34.44
CA VAL A 565 -41.89 -7.56 33.21
C VAL A 565 -42.91 -6.40 33.12
N PHE A 566 -44.08 -6.53 33.75
CA PHE A 566 -45.12 -5.50 33.79
C PHE A 566 -45.86 -5.45 35.13
N SER A 567 -46.51 -4.32 35.43
CA SER A 567 -47.27 -4.13 36.68
C SER A 567 -48.75 -4.47 36.51
N LEU A 568 -49.27 -5.34 37.39
CA LEU A 568 -50.69 -5.71 37.45
C LEU A 568 -51.54 -4.64 38.16
N LYS A 569 -52.84 -4.56 37.80
CA LYS A 569 -53.80 -3.71 38.53
C LYS A 569 -54.02 -4.24 39.96
N LYS A 570 -54.34 -3.34 40.89
CA LYS A 570 -54.35 -3.52 42.37
C LYS A 570 -55.03 -4.79 42.93
N ASN A 571 -55.93 -5.43 42.19
CA ASN A 571 -56.67 -6.65 42.58
C ASN A 571 -56.49 -7.85 41.62
N GLN A 572 -55.68 -7.76 40.55
CA GLN A 572 -55.46 -8.89 39.63
C GLN A 572 -54.35 -9.82 40.16
N LYS A 573 -54.59 -11.13 40.13
CA LYS A 573 -53.55 -12.15 40.29
C LYS A 573 -52.78 -12.34 38.98
N TYR A 574 -51.49 -12.66 39.07
CA TYR A 574 -50.70 -13.14 37.93
C TYR A 574 -51.16 -14.54 37.54
N ASP A 575 -51.48 -14.76 36.27
CA ASP A 575 -51.86 -16.05 35.70
C ASP A 575 -51.18 -16.22 34.33
N ALA A 576 -50.07 -16.94 34.31
CA ALA A 576 -49.28 -17.16 33.09
C ALA A 576 -50.08 -17.84 31.96
N LYS A 577 -51.14 -18.60 32.29
CA LYS A 577 -51.99 -19.27 31.29
C LYS A 577 -52.96 -18.32 30.56
N LYS A 578 -53.03 -17.05 30.96
CA LYS A 578 -53.90 -16.03 30.36
C LYS A 578 -53.14 -14.80 29.85
N LEU A 579 -51.81 -14.86 29.79
CA LEU A 579 -50.94 -13.75 29.38
C LEU A 579 -50.17 -14.15 28.13
N ALA A 580 -50.09 -13.24 27.15
CA ALA A 580 -49.21 -13.40 25.99
C ALA A 580 -47.75 -13.54 26.46
N LYS A 581 -46.99 -14.45 25.85
CA LYS A 581 -45.68 -14.89 26.36
C LYS A 581 -44.70 -13.75 26.63
N HIS A 582 -44.69 -12.70 25.80
CA HIS A 582 -43.82 -11.52 25.99
C HIS A 582 -44.10 -10.70 27.27
N LEU A 583 -45.23 -10.97 27.96
CA LEU A 583 -45.59 -10.39 29.27
C LEU A 583 -45.23 -11.31 30.45
N HIS A 584 -44.77 -12.54 30.21
CA HIS A 584 -44.39 -13.46 31.30
C HIS A 584 -43.16 -12.94 32.04
N ASP A 585 -43.06 -13.24 33.33
CA ASP A 585 -41.91 -12.91 34.16
C ASP A 585 -40.61 -13.52 33.59
N ASN A 586 -39.47 -12.86 33.84
CA ASN A 586 -38.17 -13.43 33.52
C ASN A 586 -37.77 -14.49 34.57
N SER A 587 -37.24 -15.62 34.08
CA SER A 587 -36.80 -16.76 34.88
C SER A 587 -35.30 -16.61 35.18
N LEU A 588 -34.93 -16.46 36.46
CA LEU A 588 -33.53 -16.34 36.89
C LEU A 588 -33.11 -17.51 37.77
N PHE A 589 -31.87 -17.95 37.62
CA PHE A 589 -31.28 -18.98 38.47
C PHE A 589 -29.78 -18.74 38.66
N ILE A 590 -29.33 -18.64 39.91
CA ILE A 590 -27.91 -18.66 40.26
C ILE A 590 -27.56 -19.98 40.95
N ALA A 591 -26.39 -20.55 40.65
CA ALA A 591 -25.93 -21.81 41.22
C ALA A 591 -24.41 -21.88 41.36
N PHE A 592 -23.92 -22.77 42.22
CA PHE A 592 -22.51 -23.15 42.28
C PHE A 592 -22.32 -24.62 42.63
N ALA A 593 -21.29 -25.23 42.04
CA ALA A 593 -20.99 -26.65 42.19
C ALA A 593 -19.49 -26.98 41.97
N PRO A 594 -19.01 -28.10 42.52
CA PRO A 594 -19.60 -28.87 43.62
C PRO A 594 -19.62 -28.06 44.93
N TYR A 595 -20.66 -28.17 45.75
CA TYR A 595 -20.85 -27.34 46.95
C TYR A 595 -19.63 -27.31 47.90
N ASN A 596 -18.99 -28.46 48.13
CA ASN A 596 -17.85 -28.61 49.06
C ASN A 596 -16.56 -27.95 48.56
N SER A 597 -16.41 -27.76 47.24
CA SER A 597 -15.24 -27.16 46.61
C SER A 597 -15.67 -26.56 45.26
N PRO A 598 -16.25 -25.35 45.26
CA PRO A 598 -16.87 -24.78 44.07
C PRO A 598 -15.84 -24.56 42.95
N LYS A 599 -16.10 -25.17 41.79
CA LYS A 599 -15.31 -24.99 40.56
C LYS A 599 -16.07 -24.21 39.49
N TYR A 600 -17.39 -24.15 39.63
CA TYR A 600 -18.30 -23.51 38.69
C TYR A 600 -19.32 -22.67 39.45
N VAL A 601 -19.47 -21.42 39.04
CA VAL A 601 -20.60 -20.53 39.36
C VAL A 601 -21.36 -20.31 38.06
N ILE A 602 -22.69 -20.50 38.09
CA ILE A 602 -23.54 -20.29 36.92
C ILE A 602 -24.61 -19.25 37.26
N SER A 603 -24.79 -18.30 36.35
CA SER A 603 -25.87 -17.31 36.35
C SER A 603 -26.64 -17.45 35.04
N THR A 604 -27.89 -17.92 35.13
CA THR A 604 -28.78 -18.18 33.99
C THR A 604 -29.98 -17.26 34.06
N ILE A 605 -30.28 -16.57 32.96
CA ILE A 605 -31.56 -15.87 32.76
C ILE A 605 -32.22 -16.32 31.46
N ILE A 606 -33.53 -16.54 31.53
CA ILE A 606 -34.41 -16.71 30.37
C ILE A 606 -35.46 -15.59 30.42
N GLU A 607 -35.43 -14.70 29.43
CA GLU A 607 -36.45 -13.66 29.27
C GLU A 607 -37.80 -14.35 29.05
N ASN A 608 -38.84 -13.88 29.74
CA ASN A 608 -40.18 -14.45 29.67
C ASN A 608 -40.29 -15.95 29.97
N GLY A 609 -39.29 -16.57 30.63
CA GLY A 609 -39.28 -17.99 31.00
C GLY A 609 -40.14 -18.34 32.22
N GLY A 610 -40.89 -17.38 32.78
CA GLY A 610 -41.72 -17.55 33.96
C GLY A 610 -40.90 -17.78 35.24
N PHE A 611 -41.29 -18.77 36.04
CA PHE A 611 -40.66 -19.05 37.33
C PHE A 611 -39.20 -19.52 37.19
N GLY A 612 -38.30 -19.08 38.08
CA GLY A 612 -36.87 -19.42 38.04
C GLY A 612 -36.53 -20.92 37.96
N ALA A 613 -37.36 -21.79 38.54
CA ALA A 613 -37.15 -23.25 38.50
C ALA A 613 -37.77 -23.95 37.28
N ALA A 614 -38.51 -23.24 36.42
CA ALA A 614 -39.20 -23.82 35.26
C ALA A 614 -38.30 -23.85 34.00
N ALA A 615 -37.55 -22.77 33.75
CA ALA A 615 -36.69 -22.63 32.56
C ALA A 615 -35.20 -22.56 32.93
N ALA A 616 -34.78 -21.53 33.68
CA ALA A 616 -33.37 -21.28 33.99
C ALA A 616 -32.70 -22.40 34.83
N GLY A 617 -33.45 -23.00 35.76
CA GLY A 617 -32.98 -24.10 36.61
C GLY A 617 -32.59 -25.38 35.85
N PRO A 618 -33.50 -26.01 35.08
CA PRO A 618 -33.19 -27.22 34.29
C PRO A 618 -32.04 -27.04 33.29
N ILE A 619 -31.93 -25.87 32.66
CA ILE A 619 -30.81 -25.49 31.80
C ILE A 619 -29.49 -25.53 32.58
N THR A 620 -29.45 -24.89 33.75
CA THR A 620 -28.28 -24.86 34.64
C THR A 620 -27.79 -26.25 35.05
N LYS A 621 -28.70 -27.23 35.22
CA LYS A 621 -28.32 -28.60 35.54
C LYS A 621 -27.57 -29.31 34.40
N LYS A 622 -28.13 -29.31 33.18
CA LYS A 622 -27.51 -29.94 32.00
C LYS A 622 -26.04 -29.54 31.83
N ILE A 623 -25.76 -28.26 32.06
CA ILE A 623 -24.43 -27.64 31.91
C ILE A 623 -23.42 -28.19 32.94
N LEU A 624 -23.84 -28.42 34.18
CA LEU A 624 -23.00 -28.99 35.23
C LEU A 624 -22.71 -30.48 35.00
N ASP A 625 -23.66 -31.23 34.44
CA ASP A 625 -23.48 -32.65 34.12
C ASP A 625 -22.45 -32.86 32.98
N TYR A 626 -22.30 -31.91 32.05
CA TYR A 626 -21.39 -32.01 30.90
C TYR A 626 -19.89 -31.95 31.26
N LEU A 627 -19.51 -31.22 32.31
CA LEU A 627 -18.17 -30.66 32.50
C LEU A 627 -17.03 -31.64 32.90
N ILE A 628 -17.20 -32.95 32.72
CA ILE A 628 -16.46 -33.98 33.48
C ILE A 628 -15.88 -35.14 32.57
N LEU A 629 -15.18 -34.84 31.41
CA LEU A 629 -14.90 -35.75 30.22
C LEU A 629 -13.42 -35.85 29.61
N LYS A 630 -13.16 -36.48 28.40
CA LYS A 630 -11.84 -37.09 27.91
C LYS A 630 -11.56 -37.12 26.33
N LYS A 631 -10.29 -37.21 25.76
CA LYS A 631 -9.90 -37.41 24.28
C LYS A 631 -8.35 -37.54 23.91
N THR A 632 -7.87 -38.32 22.88
CA THR A 632 -6.45 -38.27 22.26
C THR A 632 -6.14 -38.95 20.83
N MET A 633 -4.96 -38.75 20.11
CA MET A 633 -4.70 -38.99 18.58
C MET A 633 -3.24 -39.28 17.88
N LYS A 634 -2.80 -38.75 16.65
CA LYS A 634 -1.66 -39.23 15.64
C LYS A 634 -0.88 -38.23 14.59
N PRO A 635 0.17 -38.60 13.69
CA PRO A 635 1.22 -37.74 12.89
C PRO A 635 1.58 -37.91 11.29
N THR A 636 2.70 -37.34 10.65
CA THR A 636 3.02 -37.13 9.11
C THR A 636 4.54 -37.12 8.47
N MET A 637 4.86 -36.73 7.14
CA MET A 637 6.15 -36.88 6.25
C MET A 637 6.35 -35.90 4.94
N ILE A 638 7.31 -35.73 3.90
CA ILE A 638 8.77 -35.91 3.36
C ILE A 638 9.17 -35.07 1.99
N LYS A 639 10.40 -35.01 1.31
CA LYS A 639 10.81 -34.24 -0.02
C LYS A 639 12.28 -34.32 -0.74
N ASN A 640 12.60 -33.88 -2.04
CA ASN A 640 13.99 -33.77 -2.78
C ASN A 640 14.17 -32.98 -4.24
N LYS A 641 15.38 -32.72 -4.92
CA LYS A 641 15.65 -32.06 -6.34
C LYS A 641 17.09 -32.09 -7.15
N LYS A 642 17.39 -31.29 -8.28
CA LYS A 642 18.58 -31.25 -9.33
C LYS A 642 18.81 -29.85 -10.14
N PHE A 643 19.66 -29.38 -11.17
CA PHE A 643 20.78 -29.73 -12.20
C PHE A 643 21.46 -28.48 -13.05
N ASN A 644 22.39 -28.61 -14.10
CA ASN A 644 22.81 -27.69 -15.33
C ASN A 644 24.31 -27.30 -15.90
N SER A 645 24.57 -26.30 -16.86
CA SER A 645 25.70 -26.11 -17.94
C SER A 645 25.94 -24.63 -18.58
N SER A 646 26.78 -24.06 -19.56
CA SER A 646 28.03 -24.15 -20.53
C SER A 646 28.39 -22.71 -21.23
N LYS A 647 29.25 -22.21 -22.24
CA LYS A 647 30.41 -22.45 -23.27
C LYS A 647 31.14 -21.09 -23.85
N LYS A 648 32.00 -20.98 -24.97
CA LYS A 648 32.92 -19.79 -25.43
C LYS A 648 33.44 -19.61 -26.96
N THR A 649 34.00 -18.43 -27.48
CA THR A 649 34.50 -18.07 -28.93
C THR A 649 35.74 -17.05 -29.20
N ILE A 650 36.12 -16.54 -30.46
CA ILE A 650 37.38 -15.72 -30.95
C ILE A 650 37.26 -14.84 -32.32
N SER A 651 38.11 -13.79 -32.68
CA SER A 651 38.23 -13.00 -34.03
C SER A 651 39.42 -11.93 -34.28
N GLU A 652 39.81 -11.43 -35.53
CA GLU A 652 40.85 -10.31 -35.86
C GLU A 652 41.03 -9.70 -37.37
N TYR A 653 41.92 -8.66 -37.68
CA TYR A 653 42.72 -8.17 -38.94
C TYR A 653 42.43 -6.84 -39.82
N ILE A 654 43.41 -5.90 -40.24
CA ILE A 654 43.29 -4.77 -41.32
C ILE A 654 44.51 -3.75 -41.75
N HIS A 655 44.47 -2.86 -42.84
CA HIS A 655 45.52 -1.86 -43.45
C HIS A 655 45.16 -0.31 -43.48
N ILE A 656 45.63 0.59 -42.56
CA ILE A 656 45.12 2.01 -42.34
C ILE A 656 46.16 3.02 -41.70
N ASP A 657 45.88 4.35 -41.59
CA ASP A 657 46.52 5.27 -40.59
C ASP A 657 46.18 4.84 -39.15
N PHE A 658 47.13 4.16 -38.50
CA PHE A 658 46.91 3.54 -37.20
C PHE A 658 46.59 4.52 -36.06
N ILE A 659 47.04 5.78 -36.07
CA ILE A 659 46.81 6.69 -34.94
C ILE A 659 45.37 7.22 -34.95
N LEU A 660 44.87 7.64 -36.10
CA LEU A 660 43.47 8.05 -36.24
C LEU A 660 42.54 6.82 -36.12
N LEU A 661 42.94 5.67 -36.68
CA LEU A 661 42.22 4.41 -36.51
C LEU A 661 42.09 4.02 -35.03
N ILE A 662 43.18 3.93 -34.28
CA ILE A 662 43.15 3.53 -32.86
C ILE A 662 42.29 4.51 -32.07
N SER A 663 42.40 5.81 -32.32
CA SER A 663 41.54 6.82 -31.66
C SER A 663 40.04 6.59 -31.93
N ILE A 664 39.68 6.23 -33.17
CA ILE A 664 38.31 5.90 -33.57
C ILE A 664 37.87 4.55 -32.99
N ILE A 665 38.70 3.51 -33.04
CA ILE A 665 38.41 2.19 -32.48
C ILE A 665 38.22 2.28 -30.96
N SER A 666 39.10 2.95 -30.21
CA SER A 666 38.94 3.14 -28.76
C SER A 666 37.61 3.81 -28.41
N LEU A 667 37.19 4.83 -29.18
CA LEU A 667 35.89 5.47 -29.02
C LEU A 667 34.71 4.53 -29.36
N MET A 668 34.85 3.68 -30.38
CA MET A 668 33.82 2.70 -30.77
C MET A 668 33.74 1.50 -29.81
N SER A 669 34.86 1.02 -29.27
CA SER A 669 34.90 0.02 -28.20
C SER A 669 34.26 0.56 -26.91
N PHE A 670 34.56 1.80 -26.54
CA PHE A 670 33.89 2.48 -25.43
C PHE A 670 32.38 2.62 -25.71
N SER A 671 31.99 3.00 -26.93
CA SER A 671 30.58 3.03 -27.35
C SER A 671 29.88 1.69 -27.17
N LEU A 672 30.49 0.54 -27.51
CA LEU A 672 29.86 -0.78 -27.31
C LEU A 672 29.65 -1.11 -25.83
N ILE A 673 30.63 -0.80 -24.96
CA ILE A 673 30.52 -1.00 -23.50
C ILE A 673 29.37 -0.15 -22.93
N ILE A 674 29.25 1.10 -23.35
CA ILE A 674 28.14 1.98 -22.99
C ILE A 674 26.82 1.50 -23.60
N MET A 675 26.82 1.02 -24.85
CA MET A 675 25.61 0.58 -25.56
C MET A 675 24.98 -0.67 -24.94
N TYR A 676 25.77 -1.63 -24.45
CA TYR A 676 25.24 -2.77 -23.67
C TYR A 676 24.48 -2.31 -22.42
N SER A 677 24.98 -1.25 -21.77
CA SER A 677 24.33 -0.64 -20.62
C SER A 677 23.08 0.15 -21.04
N ALA A 678 23.20 1.04 -22.02
CA ALA A 678 22.10 1.87 -22.52
C ALA A 678 20.97 1.05 -23.19
N SER A 679 21.25 -0.12 -23.77
CA SER A 679 20.21 -1.03 -24.28
C SER A 679 19.48 -1.76 -23.15
N GLY A 680 20.05 -1.84 -21.94
CA GLY A 680 19.53 -2.64 -20.84
C GLY A 680 19.85 -4.14 -21.01
N LYS A 681 21.05 -4.45 -21.51
CA LYS A 681 21.55 -5.80 -21.80
C LYS A 681 20.87 -6.52 -22.98
N ASP A 682 20.20 -5.80 -23.89
CA ASP A 682 19.70 -6.38 -25.15
C ASP A 682 20.89 -6.73 -26.07
N LEU A 683 21.17 -8.04 -26.16
CA LEU A 683 22.18 -8.61 -27.03
C LEU A 683 21.85 -8.38 -28.51
N ALA A 684 20.58 -8.48 -28.91
CA ALA A 684 20.19 -8.23 -30.29
C ALA A 684 20.38 -6.74 -30.66
N MET A 685 20.33 -5.81 -29.69
CA MET A 685 20.75 -4.41 -29.93
C MET A 685 22.27 -4.27 -30.03
N MET A 686 23.06 -5.02 -29.25
CA MET A 686 24.51 -5.09 -29.44
C MET A 686 24.85 -5.59 -30.84
N ASP A 687 24.28 -6.71 -31.28
CA ASP A 687 24.53 -7.30 -32.59
C ASP A 687 24.22 -6.30 -33.72
N ARG A 688 23.06 -5.61 -33.63
CA ARG A 688 22.68 -4.54 -34.58
C ARG A 688 23.67 -3.36 -34.58
N GLN A 689 24.22 -2.96 -33.43
CA GLN A 689 25.20 -1.86 -33.37
C GLN A 689 26.59 -2.32 -33.85
N ALA A 690 27.05 -3.51 -33.44
CA ALA A 690 28.32 -4.10 -33.86
C ALA A 690 28.37 -4.32 -35.39
N PHE A 691 27.28 -4.82 -35.98
CA PHE A 691 27.14 -4.94 -37.44
C PHE A 691 27.25 -3.58 -38.14
N ARG A 692 26.58 -2.54 -37.63
CA ARG A 692 26.66 -1.16 -38.17
C ARG A 692 28.05 -0.55 -38.01
N MET A 693 28.73 -0.81 -36.90
CA MET A 693 30.12 -0.40 -36.68
C MET A 693 31.05 -1.06 -37.68
N GLY A 694 30.93 -2.37 -37.90
CA GLY A 694 31.68 -3.09 -38.93
C GLY A 694 31.44 -2.52 -40.33
N LEU A 695 30.19 -2.34 -40.72
CA LEU A 695 29.81 -1.70 -42.00
C LEU A 695 30.43 -0.29 -42.16
N SER A 696 30.48 0.49 -41.07
CA SER A 696 31.02 1.84 -41.08
C SER A 696 32.55 1.88 -41.11
N ILE A 697 33.22 0.92 -40.48
CA ILE A 697 34.67 0.71 -40.59
C ILE A 697 35.03 0.28 -42.03
N ILE A 698 34.27 -0.65 -42.63
CA ILE A 698 34.44 -1.05 -44.03
C ILE A 698 34.29 0.18 -44.96
N LEU A 699 33.25 1.01 -44.76
CA LEU A 699 33.06 2.23 -45.54
C LEU A 699 34.22 3.23 -45.37
N MET A 700 34.74 3.41 -44.15
CA MET A 700 35.91 4.24 -43.89
C MET A 700 37.16 3.72 -44.62
N ILE A 701 37.39 2.40 -44.59
CA ILE A 701 38.54 1.75 -45.24
C ILE A 701 38.46 1.89 -46.74
N VAL A 702 37.30 1.59 -47.34
CA VAL A 702 37.05 1.76 -48.78
C VAL A 702 37.25 3.22 -49.18
N ALA A 703 36.72 4.17 -48.42
CA ALA A 703 36.94 5.59 -48.67
C ALA A 703 38.41 6.03 -48.51
N ALA A 704 39.16 5.40 -47.60
CA ALA A 704 40.60 5.64 -47.43
C ALA A 704 41.47 5.09 -48.57
N GLN A 705 40.96 4.13 -49.38
CA GLN A 705 41.64 3.64 -50.60
C GLN A 705 41.28 4.42 -51.88
N ILE A 706 40.23 5.25 -51.85
CA ILE A 706 39.79 6.01 -53.03
C ILE A 706 40.66 7.28 -53.15
N PRO A 707 41.36 7.52 -54.27
CA PRO A 707 42.25 8.68 -54.40
C PRO A 707 41.54 10.05 -54.26
N PRO A 708 42.18 11.06 -53.62
CA PRO A 708 41.57 12.39 -53.38
C PRO A 708 41.05 13.12 -54.62
N ARG A 709 41.64 12.86 -55.79
CA ARG A 709 41.20 13.46 -57.07
C ARG A 709 39.78 13.03 -57.45
N THR A 710 39.39 11.80 -57.13
CA THR A 710 38.05 11.26 -57.41
C THR A 710 36.97 12.04 -56.66
N TYR A 711 37.19 12.32 -55.37
CA TYR A 711 36.29 13.17 -54.59
C TYR A 711 36.16 14.59 -55.14
N GLN A 712 37.27 15.18 -55.61
CA GLN A 712 37.23 16.49 -56.26
C GLN A 712 36.51 16.46 -57.62
N ALA A 713 36.60 15.37 -58.39
CA ALA A 713 35.82 15.22 -59.62
C ALA A 713 34.31 15.15 -59.30
N VAL A 714 33.92 14.22 -58.43
CA VAL A 714 32.53 13.79 -58.17
C VAL A 714 31.68 14.81 -57.38
N ALA A 715 32.31 15.75 -56.65
CA ALA A 715 31.61 16.70 -55.76
C ALA A 715 30.33 17.40 -56.31
N PRO A 716 30.29 17.93 -57.56
CA PRO A 716 29.11 18.63 -58.06
C PRO A 716 27.92 17.70 -58.26
N TYR A 717 28.16 16.47 -58.69
CA TYR A 717 27.12 15.46 -58.90
C TYR A 717 26.50 15.07 -57.55
N LEU A 718 27.32 14.82 -56.52
CA LEU A 718 26.82 14.56 -55.16
C LEU A 718 26.02 15.73 -54.59
N PHE A 719 26.42 16.97 -54.87
CA PHE A 719 25.69 18.16 -54.43
C PHE A 719 24.34 18.30 -55.15
N ILE A 720 24.30 18.17 -56.48
CA ILE A 720 23.08 18.31 -57.28
C ILE A 720 22.10 17.17 -56.95
N ILE A 721 22.57 15.92 -56.91
CA ILE A 721 21.76 14.76 -56.51
C ILE A 721 21.24 14.92 -55.08
N GLY A 722 22.08 15.40 -54.15
CA GLY A 722 21.68 15.69 -52.78
C GLY A 722 20.56 16.73 -52.70
N VAL A 723 20.70 17.88 -53.36
CA VAL A 723 19.67 18.94 -53.38
C VAL A 723 18.37 18.46 -54.05
N PHE A 724 18.47 17.68 -55.13
CA PHE A 724 17.30 17.05 -55.76
C PHE A 724 16.57 16.09 -54.78
N LEU A 725 17.30 15.21 -54.10
CA LEU A 725 16.71 14.30 -53.11
C LEU A 725 16.11 15.03 -51.90
N LEU A 726 16.64 16.20 -51.51
CA LEU A 726 16.00 17.06 -50.50
C LEU A 726 14.67 17.66 -50.98
N LEU A 727 14.57 18.02 -52.26
CA LEU A 727 13.28 18.43 -52.85
C LEU A 727 12.31 17.25 -52.86
N CYS A 728 12.76 16.05 -53.23
CA CYS A 728 11.93 14.84 -53.17
C CYS A 728 11.38 14.56 -51.76
N VAL A 729 12.13 14.82 -50.68
CA VAL A 729 11.62 14.65 -49.30
C VAL A 729 10.47 15.61 -48.97
N LEU A 730 10.45 16.82 -49.52
CA LEU A 730 9.35 17.77 -49.28
C LEU A 730 8.02 17.34 -49.92
N PHE A 731 8.08 16.60 -51.04
CA PHE A 731 6.89 16.15 -51.76
C PHE A 731 6.49 14.69 -51.45
N PHE A 732 7.47 13.82 -51.20
CA PHE A 732 7.29 12.36 -51.07
C PHE A 732 7.90 11.76 -49.80
N GLY A 733 8.38 12.60 -48.86
CA GLY A 733 9.01 12.12 -47.64
C GLY A 733 8.02 11.50 -46.65
N GLU A 734 8.44 10.44 -45.97
CA GLU A 734 7.68 9.76 -44.93
C GLU A 734 7.75 10.52 -43.59
N ILE A 735 6.60 10.72 -42.94
CA ILE A 735 6.52 11.38 -41.63
C ILE A 735 6.78 10.33 -40.54
N SER A 736 7.82 10.55 -39.72
CA SER A 736 8.14 9.70 -38.58
C SER A 736 8.50 10.54 -37.35
N LYS A 737 8.00 10.16 -36.16
CA LYS A 737 8.10 10.93 -34.91
C LYS A 737 7.80 12.44 -35.07
N GLY A 738 6.86 12.79 -35.96
CA GLY A 738 6.45 14.18 -36.22
C GLY A 738 7.33 14.98 -37.19
N ALA A 739 8.27 14.35 -37.91
CA ALA A 739 9.10 15.04 -38.91
C ALA A 739 9.19 14.27 -40.24
N GLN A 740 9.18 15.01 -41.35
CA GLN A 740 9.25 14.47 -42.72
C GLN A 740 10.71 14.49 -43.21
N ARG A 741 11.44 13.40 -43.00
CA ARG A 741 12.91 13.37 -43.19
C ARG A 741 13.45 12.23 -44.06
N TRP A 742 12.63 11.23 -44.37
CA TRP A 742 13.07 9.96 -44.97
C TRP A 742 12.41 9.72 -46.32
N LEU A 743 13.18 9.24 -47.30
CA LEU A 743 12.65 8.59 -48.50
C LEU A 743 12.63 7.08 -48.26
N ASN A 744 11.48 6.44 -48.51
CA ASN A 744 11.36 5.00 -48.47
C ASN A 744 11.51 4.44 -49.89
N LEU A 745 12.61 3.74 -50.17
CA LEU A 745 12.91 3.14 -51.47
C LEU A 745 12.45 1.66 -51.54
N GLY A 746 11.45 1.29 -50.74
CA GLY A 746 10.92 -0.07 -50.60
C GLY A 746 11.83 -1.02 -49.81
N ILE A 747 13.08 -1.16 -50.26
CA ILE A 747 14.09 -2.04 -49.66
C ILE A 747 14.89 -1.30 -48.55
N ILE A 748 15.11 0.01 -48.72
CA ILE A 748 15.93 0.83 -47.81
C ILE A 748 15.24 2.17 -47.54
N ARG A 749 15.18 2.58 -46.27
CA ARG A 749 14.89 3.97 -45.89
C ARG A 749 16.18 4.79 -45.91
N PHE A 750 16.19 5.85 -46.72
CA PHE A 750 17.34 6.75 -46.90
C PHE A 750 16.99 8.17 -46.42
N GLN A 751 17.95 8.85 -45.79
CA GLN A 751 17.80 10.22 -45.30
C GLN A 751 18.73 11.13 -46.11
N PRO A 752 18.25 11.85 -47.15
CA PRO A 752 19.13 12.61 -48.05
C PRO A 752 20.01 13.66 -47.35
N SER A 753 19.51 14.27 -46.27
CA SER A 753 20.30 15.24 -45.48
C SER A 753 21.57 14.64 -44.86
N GLU A 754 21.67 13.32 -44.72
CA GLU A 754 22.91 12.65 -44.32
C GLU A 754 24.01 12.77 -45.39
N LEU A 755 23.66 12.66 -46.67
CA LEU A 755 24.61 12.82 -47.79
C LEU A 755 25.15 14.26 -47.91
N LEU A 756 24.29 15.26 -47.67
CA LEU A 756 24.67 16.69 -47.79
C LEU A 756 25.73 17.11 -46.76
N LYS A 757 25.83 16.41 -45.62
CA LYS A 757 26.89 16.63 -44.62
C LYS A 757 28.29 16.47 -45.20
N ILE A 758 28.45 15.61 -46.22
CA ILE A 758 29.68 15.47 -47.00
C ILE A 758 29.62 16.36 -48.25
N ALA A 759 28.52 16.31 -49.01
CA ALA A 759 28.45 16.93 -50.33
C ALA A 759 28.55 18.48 -50.30
N VAL A 760 28.00 19.15 -49.27
CA VAL A 760 28.10 20.62 -49.12
C VAL A 760 29.54 21.07 -48.88
N PRO A 761 30.26 20.64 -47.82
CA PRO A 761 31.64 21.07 -47.62
C PRO A 761 32.56 20.59 -48.76
N LEU A 762 32.31 19.43 -49.36
CA LEU A 762 33.05 18.93 -50.52
C LEU A 762 32.90 19.84 -51.76
N MET A 763 31.67 20.27 -52.07
CA MET A 763 31.39 21.15 -53.21
C MET A 763 31.90 22.58 -52.97
N VAL A 764 31.70 23.15 -51.79
CA VAL A 764 32.22 24.50 -51.46
C VAL A 764 33.76 24.48 -51.44
N ALA A 765 34.39 23.40 -50.97
CA ALA A 765 35.85 23.25 -51.01
C ALA A 765 36.37 23.13 -52.44
N LYS A 766 35.67 22.39 -53.33
CA LYS A 766 36.00 22.34 -54.77
C LYS A 766 35.91 23.74 -55.40
N TYR A 767 34.84 24.48 -55.10
CA TYR A 767 34.62 25.81 -55.64
C TYR A 767 35.70 26.81 -55.19
N LEU A 768 36.00 26.88 -53.89
CA LEU A 768 36.96 27.84 -53.34
C LEU A 768 38.43 27.43 -53.51
N GLY A 769 38.76 26.13 -53.50
CA GLY A 769 40.15 25.66 -53.70
C GLY A 769 40.73 26.01 -55.07
N ASN A 770 39.85 26.15 -56.07
CA ASN A 770 40.17 26.56 -57.43
C ASN A 770 40.16 28.10 -57.63
N LYS A 771 40.04 28.90 -56.56
CA LYS A 771 40.13 30.36 -56.58
C LYS A 771 41.36 30.86 -55.80
N SER A 772 41.67 32.15 -55.97
CA SER A 772 42.59 32.89 -55.12
C SER A 772 42.07 32.98 -53.69
N LEU A 773 42.96 32.77 -52.72
CA LEU A 773 42.69 32.94 -51.29
C LEU A 773 43.42 34.20 -50.79
N PRO A 774 42.82 35.05 -49.93
CA PRO A 774 41.44 34.98 -49.44
C PRO A 774 40.40 35.34 -50.52
N PRO A 775 39.16 34.81 -50.43
CA PRO A 775 38.15 34.98 -51.47
C PRO A 775 37.55 36.40 -51.54
N GLU A 776 37.17 36.77 -52.76
CA GLU A 776 36.41 37.99 -53.09
C GLU A 776 34.93 37.88 -52.69
N ALA A 777 34.26 39.03 -52.53
CA ALA A 777 32.85 39.12 -52.13
C ALA A 777 31.90 38.29 -53.03
N LYS A 778 32.11 38.26 -54.35
CA LYS A 778 31.32 37.45 -55.29
C LYS A 778 31.47 35.94 -55.03
N ASN A 779 32.69 35.48 -54.77
CA ASN A 779 32.97 34.07 -54.47
C ASN A 779 32.45 33.68 -53.08
N ILE A 780 32.45 34.61 -52.10
CA ILE A 780 31.82 34.44 -50.79
C ILE A 780 30.29 34.29 -50.96
N LEU A 781 29.63 35.21 -51.69
CA LEU A 781 28.18 35.17 -51.89
C LEU A 781 27.73 33.87 -52.55
N ILE A 782 28.41 33.44 -53.63
CA ILE A 782 28.11 32.17 -54.30
C ILE A 782 28.32 30.97 -53.35
N SER A 783 29.34 31.01 -52.50
CA SER A 783 29.55 29.97 -51.48
C SER A 783 28.42 29.95 -50.44
N LEU A 784 27.94 31.12 -50.00
CA LEU A 784 26.80 31.20 -49.08
C LEU A 784 25.51 30.67 -49.73
N CYS A 785 25.27 30.92 -51.02
CA CYS A 785 24.13 30.32 -51.74
C CYS A 785 24.22 28.78 -51.77
N LEU A 786 25.39 28.21 -52.07
CA LEU A 786 25.63 26.77 -52.04
C LEU A 786 25.40 26.12 -50.66
N ILE A 787 25.53 26.90 -49.58
CA ILE A 787 25.31 26.42 -48.20
C ILE A 787 23.85 26.60 -47.78
N PHE A 788 23.27 27.78 -48.00
CA PHE A 788 21.94 28.11 -47.49
C PHE A 788 20.81 27.45 -48.27
N ILE A 789 20.95 27.15 -49.57
CA ILE A 789 19.93 26.42 -50.34
C ILE A 789 19.61 25.05 -49.69
N PRO A 790 20.57 24.11 -49.52
CA PRO A 790 20.28 22.84 -48.84
C PRO A 790 19.91 23.02 -47.36
N THR A 791 20.50 24.01 -46.67
CA THR A 791 20.16 24.31 -45.25
C THR A 791 18.69 24.67 -45.08
N ILE A 792 18.14 25.54 -45.93
CA ILE A 792 16.74 26.00 -45.86
C ILE A 792 15.79 24.87 -46.24
N LEU A 793 16.14 24.01 -47.22
CA LEU A 793 15.34 22.82 -47.55
C LEU A 793 15.23 21.86 -46.35
N ILE A 794 16.30 21.68 -45.59
CA ILE A 794 16.31 20.81 -44.39
C ILE A 794 15.60 21.47 -43.20
N ALA A 795 15.71 22.79 -43.04
CA ALA A 795 14.92 23.54 -42.05
C ALA A 795 13.41 23.41 -42.29
N LYS A 796 12.97 23.27 -43.56
CA LYS A 796 11.58 22.95 -43.96
C LYS A 796 11.17 21.49 -43.74
N GLN A 797 12.09 20.59 -43.35
CA GLN A 797 11.84 19.15 -43.08
C GLN A 797 11.69 18.84 -41.58
N PRO A 798 11.17 19.80 -40.78
CA PRO A 798 11.36 19.88 -39.33
C PRO A 798 12.69 19.35 -38.75
N ASP A 799 13.83 19.58 -39.43
CA ASP A 799 15.15 19.10 -39.00
C ASP A 799 16.15 20.24 -38.75
N LEU A 800 15.81 21.09 -37.77
CA LEU A 800 16.66 22.19 -37.31
C LEU A 800 18.05 21.69 -36.86
N GLY A 801 18.14 20.50 -36.25
CA GLY A 801 19.39 19.87 -35.84
C GLY A 801 20.31 19.63 -37.03
N THR A 802 19.86 18.87 -38.04
CA THR A 802 20.69 18.58 -39.22
C THR A 802 20.96 19.84 -40.06
N ALA A 803 20.04 20.79 -40.12
CA ALA A 803 20.24 22.07 -40.82
C ALA A 803 21.42 22.88 -40.23
N ILE A 804 21.50 23.03 -38.91
CA ILE A 804 22.61 23.71 -38.22
C ILE A 804 23.96 23.06 -38.55
N LEU A 805 24.00 21.73 -38.58
CA LEU A 805 25.24 20.96 -38.76
C LEU A 805 25.79 21.06 -40.20
N ILE A 806 24.91 21.17 -41.20
CA ILE A 806 25.28 21.37 -42.62
C ILE A 806 25.64 22.83 -42.90
N ALA A 807 24.94 23.77 -42.28
CA ALA A 807 25.32 25.19 -42.32
C ALA A 807 26.73 25.38 -41.75
N ALA A 808 27.02 24.78 -40.59
CA ALA A 808 28.33 24.83 -39.95
C ALA A 808 29.44 24.25 -40.85
N SER A 809 29.25 23.06 -41.45
CA SER A 809 30.28 22.44 -42.29
C SER A 809 30.60 23.28 -43.54
N GLY A 810 29.58 23.84 -44.18
CA GLY A 810 29.73 24.82 -45.25
C GLY A 810 30.48 26.08 -44.81
N ILE A 811 30.06 26.69 -43.69
CA ILE A 811 30.66 27.93 -43.15
C ILE A 811 32.12 27.72 -42.74
N PHE A 812 32.50 26.55 -42.21
CA PHE A 812 33.90 26.25 -41.89
C PHE A 812 34.79 26.21 -43.13
N VAL A 813 34.30 25.77 -44.30
CA VAL A 813 35.06 25.87 -45.56
C VAL A 813 35.32 27.34 -45.92
N VAL A 814 34.31 28.20 -45.82
CA VAL A 814 34.43 29.64 -46.11
C VAL A 814 35.37 30.33 -45.09
N PHE A 815 35.29 29.97 -43.81
CA PHE A 815 36.18 30.47 -42.76
C PHE A 815 37.64 30.06 -43.00
N LEU A 816 37.91 28.77 -43.25
CA LEU A 816 39.25 28.24 -43.51
C LEU A 816 39.85 28.73 -44.83
N SER A 817 39.02 29.11 -45.81
CA SER A 817 39.46 29.82 -47.02
C SER A 817 40.00 31.24 -46.77
N GLY A 818 39.82 31.78 -45.56
CA GLY A 818 40.46 33.01 -45.11
C GLY A 818 39.64 34.29 -45.28
N ILE A 819 38.31 34.22 -45.33
CA ILE A 819 37.39 35.37 -45.37
C ILE A 819 37.81 36.52 -44.41
N LYS A 820 37.70 37.77 -44.87
CA LYS A 820 38.10 38.96 -44.09
C LYS A 820 37.21 39.13 -42.85
N TRP A 821 37.82 39.41 -41.69
CA TRP A 821 37.13 39.50 -40.39
C TRP A 821 35.91 40.44 -40.40
N LYS A 822 35.96 41.56 -41.15
CA LYS A 822 34.81 42.48 -41.27
C LYS A 822 33.52 41.82 -41.77
N TYR A 823 33.61 40.79 -42.61
CA TYR A 823 32.44 40.06 -43.09
C TYR A 823 31.90 39.07 -42.05
N ILE A 824 32.77 38.52 -41.19
CA ILE A 824 32.36 37.67 -40.06
C ILE A 824 31.61 38.52 -39.02
N LEU A 825 32.15 39.69 -38.68
CA LEU A 825 31.52 40.64 -37.76
C LEU A 825 30.17 41.15 -38.31
N LEU A 826 30.12 41.55 -39.58
CA LEU A 826 28.88 41.96 -40.25
C LEU A 826 27.83 40.84 -40.24
N ALA A 827 28.22 39.60 -40.53
CA ALA A 827 27.32 38.45 -40.48
C ALA A 827 26.79 38.19 -39.06
N PHE A 828 27.60 38.38 -38.02
CA PHE A 828 27.17 38.23 -36.62
C PHE A 828 26.20 39.33 -36.19
N VAL A 829 26.44 40.58 -36.58
CA VAL A 829 25.52 41.71 -36.33
C VAL A 829 24.18 41.52 -37.06
N LEU A 830 24.22 41.10 -38.32
CA LEU A 830 23.00 40.78 -39.09
C LEU A 830 22.23 39.59 -38.49
N LEU A 831 22.93 38.55 -38.03
CA LEU A 831 22.31 37.43 -37.32
C LEU A 831 21.61 37.90 -36.04
N ALA A 832 22.29 38.70 -35.21
CA ALA A 832 21.74 39.22 -33.95
C ALA A 832 20.50 40.10 -34.19
N ALA A 833 20.55 41.01 -35.17
CA ALA A 833 19.42 41.84 -35.58
C ALA A 833 18.24 41.01 -36.14
N PHE A 834 18.51 39.81 -36.66
CA PHE A 834 17.48 38.90 -37.17
C PHE A 834 16.83 38.02 -36.09
N ILE A 835 17.41 37.89 -34.87
CA ILE A 835 16.85 37.04 -33.80
C ILE A 835 15.41 37.43 -33.42
N PRO A 836 15.04 38.71 -33.24
CA PRO A 836 13.65 39.09 -32.97
C PRO A 836 12.70 38.72 -34.11
N ILE A 837 13.12 38.94 -35.36
CA ILE A 837 12.34 38.59 -36.55
C ILE A 837 12.13 37.07 -36.63
N LEU A 838 13.18 36.30 -36.36
CA LEU A 838 13.14 34.84 -36.28
C LEU A 838 12.15 34.36 -35.21
N TRP A 839 12.19 34.95 -34.01
CA TRP A 839 11.35 34.57 -32.87
C TRP A 839 9.85 34.87 -33.08
N PHE A 840 9.53 36.06 -33.59
CA PHE A 840 8.15 36.52 -33.71
C PHE A 840 7.44 36.06 -35.00
N PHE A 841 8.16 35.96 -36.13
CA PHE A 841 7.54 35.77 -37.46
C PHE A 841 7.90 34.45 -38.18
N LEU A 842 8.92 33.70 -37.74
CA LEU A 842 9.44 32.54 -38.47
C LEU A 842 9.49 31.24 -37.63
N MET A 843 9.70 31.34 -36.32
CA MET A 843 9.71 30.18 -35.43
C MET A 843 8.30 29.64 -35.19
N HIS A 844 8.14 28.34 -35.45
CA HIS A 844 6.89 27.62 -35.19
C HIS A 844 6.74 27.35 -33.69
N ASP A 845 5.51 27.12 -33.21
CA ASP A 845 5.23 26.95 -31.77
C ASP A 845 6.06 25.85 -31.12
N TYR A 846 6.20 24.68 -31.76
CA TYR A 846 7.04 23.59 -31.23
C TYR A 846 8.53 23.98 -31.07
N GLN A 847 9.01 24.97 -31.84
CA GLN A 847 10.37 25.51 -31.73
C GLN A 847 10.47 26.52 -30.59
N ARG A 848 9.45 27.38 -30.43
CA ARG A 848 9.34 28.34 -29.30
C ARG A 848 9.24 27.60 -27.97
N THR A 849 8.38 26.58 -27.86
CA THR A 849 8.26 25.73 -26.67
C THR A 849 9.62 25.11 -26.30
N ARG A 850 10.36 24.52 -27.25
CA ARG A 850 11.68 23.93 -26.96
C ARG A 850 12.72 24.92 -26.40
N VAL A 851 12.59 26.21 -26.72
CA VAL A 851 13.45 27.26 -26.13
C VAL A 851 12.93 27.71 -24.77
N ILE A 852 11.61 27.87 -24.59
CA ILE A 852 11.01 28.22 -23.29
C ILE A 852 11.30 27.13 -22.25
N THR A 853 11.09 25.86 -22.61
CA THR A 853 11.34 24.68 -21.77
C THR A 853 12.83 24.47 -21.46
N LEU A 854 13.77 25.08 -22.20
CA LEU A 854 15.19 25.08 -21.84
C LEU A 854 15.45 25.93 -20.59
N PHE A 855 14.81 27.10 -20.51
CA PHE A 855 14.96 28.03 -19.38
C PHE A 855 14.07 27.66 -18.19
N ASN A 856 12.87 27.13 -18.44
CA ASN A 856 12.01 26.58 -17.39
C ASN A 856 11.44 25.21 -17.78
N PRO A 857 12.16 24.11 -17.46
CA PRO A 857 11.70 22.74 -17.74
C PRO A 857 10.43 22.33 -16.99
N GLU A 858 10.12 22.95 -15.85
CA GLU A 858 9.00 22.55 -14.99
C GLU A 858 7.62 23.05 -15.52
N LEU A 859 7.61 23.83 -16.62
CA LEU A 859 6.40 24.18 -17.38
C LEU A 859 5.84 23.02 -18.22
N ASP A 860 6.66 22.03 -18.58
CA ASP A 860 6.24 20.83 -19.29
C ASP A 860 6.92 19.58 -18.69
N PRO A 861 6.52 19.18 -17.47
CA PRO A 861 7.20 18.13 -16.70
C PRO A 861 6.90 16.70 -17.22
N LEU A 862 6.08 16.54 -18.26
CA LEU A 862 5.72 15.25 -18.87
C LEU A 862 6.13 15.14 -20.34
N GLY A 863 6.26 16.25 -21.06
CA GLY A 863 6.74 16.32 -22.44
C GLY A 863 8.22 16.70 -22.54
N ALA A 864 8.53 17.80 -23.20
CA ALA A 864 9.89 18.22 -23.52
C ALA A 864 10.75 18.51 -22.27
N GLY A 865 10.14 18.97 -21.17
CA GLY A 865 10.82 19.25 -19.91
C GLY A 865 11.26 17.99 -19.19
N TYR A 866 10.46 16.92 -19.26
CA TYR A 866 10.79 15.60 -18.68
C TYR A 866 12.16 15.12 -19.15
N HIS A 867 12.44 15.19 -20.45
CA HIS A 867 13.74 14.77 -21.02
C HIS A 867 14.93 15.54 -20.41
N ILE A 868 14.81 16.86 -20.26
CA ILE A 868 15.87 17.74 -19.75
C ILE A 868 16.04 17.56 -18.22
N ILE A 869 14.94 17.39 -17.49
CA ILE A 869 14.96 17.14 -16.04
C ILE A 869 15.65 15.80 -15.76
N GLN A 870 15.24 14.73 -16.44
CA GLN A 870 15.80 13.40 -16.21
C GLN A 870 17.25 13.27 -16.71
N SER A 871 17.65 13.97 -17.79
CA SER A 871 19.05 14.00 -18.22
C SER A 871 19.95 14.77 -17.24
N LYS A 872 19.50 15.90 -16.68
CA LYS A 872 20.23 16.63 -15.63
C LYS A 872 20.34 15.81 -14.34
N ILE A 873 19.26 15.13 -13.92
CA ILE A 873 19.30 14.22 -12.76
C ILE A 873 20.29 13.06 -13.01
N ALA A 874 20.29 12.45 -14.19
CA ALA A 874 21.22 11.37 -14.55
C ALA A 874 22.68 11.84 -14.51
N ILE A 875 23.01 12.92 -15.23
CA ILE A 875 24.34 13.53 -15.25
C ILE A 875 24.79 13.86 -13.81
N GLY A 876 24.04 14.71 -13.11
CA GLY A 876 24.45 15.26 -11.83
C GLY A 876 24.59 14.22 -10.74
N SER A 877 23.72 13.20 -10.72
CA SER A 877 23.79 12.12 -9.73
C SER A 877 24.90 11.10 -9.99
N GLY A 878 25.57 11.15 -11.15
CA GLY A 878 26.78 10.35 -11.42
C GLY A 878 28.00 10.78 -10.59
N GLY A 879 28.12 12.06 -10.28
CA GLY A 879 29.26 12.57 -9.49
C GLY A 879 30.60 12.53 -10.24
N ILE A 880 31.70 12.56 -9.48
CA ILE A 880 33.06 12.53 -10.05
C ILE A 880 33.36 11.19 -10.73
N PHE A 881 33.10 10.07 -10.04
CA PHE A 881 33.52 8.72 -10.47
C PHE A 881 32.42 7.90 -11.18
N GLY A 882 31.17 8.36 -11.17
CA GLY A 882 30.02 7.62 -11.67
C GLY A 882 29.40 6.70 -10.63
N LYS A 883 28.27 6.08 -10.99
CA LYS A 883 27.61 5.03 -10.20
C LYS A 883 28.18 3.63 -10.43
N GLY A 884 29.05 3.48 -11.42
CA GLY A 884 29.54 2.20 -11.95
C GLY A 884 28.77 1.75 -13.19
N TRP A 885 29.46 1.02 -14.06
CA TRP A 885 28.88 0.42 -15.26
C TRP A 885 27.71 -0.52 -14.90
N LEU A 886 26.60 -0.45 -15.63
CA LEU A 886 25.34 -1.18 -15.36
C LEU A 886 24.64 -0.82 -14.03
N HIS A 887 25.14 0.17 -13.29
CA HIS A 887 24.58 0.64 -12.02
C HIS A 887 23.93 2.04 -12.11
N GLY A 888 23.79 2.59 -13.32
CA GLY A 888 23.04 3.82 -13.56
C GLY A 888 21.56 3.64 -13.21
N THR A 889 21.01 4.60 -12.47
CA THR A 889 19.68 4.48 -11.86
C THR A 889 18.60 5.19 -12.66
N GLN A 890 18.93 6.28 -13.37
CA GLN A 890 18.00 6.91 -14.30
C GLN A 890 18.11 6.23 -15.68
N SER A 891 19.33 5.82 -16.06
CA SER A 891 19.60 5.01 -17.25
C SER A 891 18.83 3.70 -17.21
N GLN A 892 19.12 2.77 -16.29
CA GLN A 892 18.59 1.41 -16.30
C GLN A 892 17.08 1.37 -16.06
N LEU A 893 16.57 2.15 -15.10
CA LEU A 893 15.16 2.17 -14.68
C LEU A 893 14.24 2.99 -15.62
N GLN A 894 14.70 3.30 -16.83
CA GLN A 894 13.91 3.90 -17.92
C GLN A 894 13.34 5.30 -17.59
N PHE A 895 14.00 6.06 -16.72
CA PHE A 895 13.65 7.47 -16.48
C PHE A 895 14.14 8.38 -17.62
N ILE A 896 15.25 8.01 -18.29
CA ILE A 896 15.74 8.69 -19.49
C ILE A 896 15.09 8.06 -20.75
N PRO A 897 14.23 8.78 -21.51
CA PRO A 897 13.77 8.33 -22.82
C PRO A 897 14.89 8.45 -23.86
N GLU A 898 14.87 7.64 -24.92
CA GLU A 898 15.87 7.72 -26.02
C GLU A 898 17.34 7.62 -25.53
N ARG A 899 17.55 6.93 -24.39
CA ARG A 899 18.84 6.77 -23.68
C ARG A 899 19.96 6.07 -24.48
N ASN A 900 19.62 5.45 -25.60
CA ASN A 900 20.50 4.74 -26.51
C ASN A 900 20.74 5.50 -27.84
N THR A 901 19.92 6.50 -28.14
CA THR A 901 20.02 7.39 -29.31
C THR A 901 20.57 8.73 -28.82
N ASP A 902 19.77 9.80 -28.79
CA ASP A 902 20.24 11.17 -28.56
C ASP A 902 20.73 11.41 -27.12
N PHE A 903 20.16 10.72 -26.13
CA PHE A 903 20.46 10.95 -24.71
C PHE A 903 21.57 10.06 -24.12
N ILE A 904 22.31 9.31 -24.95
CA ILE A 904 23.34 8.37 -24.48
C ILE A 904 24.47 9.02 -23.67
N PHE A 905 24.75 10.31 -23.89
CA PHE A 905 25.70 11.07 -23.07
C PHE A 905 25.32 11.06 -21.58
N ALA A 906 24.02 11.12 -21.24
CA ALA A 906 23.56 11.08 -19.86
C ALA A 906 23.85 9.71 -19.19
N VAL A 907 23.87 8.61 -19.96
CA VAL A 907 24.25 7.28 -19.46
C VAL A 907 25.74 7.23 -19.13
N ILE A 908 26.60 7.82 -19.97
CA ILE A 908 28.04 7.93 -19.72
C ILE A 908 28.29 8.76 -18.45
N ALA A 909 27.65 9.91 -18.35
CA ALA A 909 27.78 10.81 -17.21
C ALA A 909 27.23 10.19 -15.90
N GLU A 910 26.14 9.42 -15.93
CA GLU A 910 25.61 8.73 -14.74
C GLU A 910 26.52 7.56 -14.30
N GLU A 911 26.98 6.73 -15.23
CA GLU A 911 27.65 5.46 -14.91
C GLU A 911 29.16 5.60 -14.72
N TRP A 912 29.83 6.51 -15.47
CA TRP A 912 31.28 6.74 -15.41
C TRP A 912 31.67 8.13 -14.87
N GLY A 913 30.68 8.97 -14.55
CA GLY A 913 30.88 10.26 -13.89
C GLY A 913 31.63 11.29 -14.73
N PHE A 914 32.08 12.34 -14.05
CA PHE A 914 32.96 13.35 -14.62
C PHE A 914 34.25 12.75 -15.20
N THR A 915 34.78 11.66 -14.61
CA THR A 915 35.91 10.91 -15.17
C THR A 915 35.64 10.31 -16.55
N GLY A 916 34.46 9.72 -16.77
CA GLY A 916 34.05 9.20 -18.08
C GLY A 916 33.76 10.30 -19.09
N VAL A 917 33.21 11.42 -18.64
CA VAL A 917 33.01 12.63 -19.45
C VAL A 917 34.36 13.20 -19.93
N LEU A 918 35.36 13.29 -19.04
CA LEU A 918 36.71 13.74 -19.38
C LEU A 918 37.38 12.78 -20.38
N LEU A 919 37.28 11.46 -20.18
CA LEU A 919 37.83 10.46 -21.10
C LEU A 919 37.18 10.56 -22.49
N LEU A 920 35.86 10.71 -22.56
CA LEU A 920 35.11 10.88 -23.82
C LEU A 920 35.54 12.15 -24.57
N LEU A 921 35.60 13.29 -23.87
CA LEU A 921 36.02 14.56 -24.46
C LEU A 921 37.50 14.53 -24.88
N PHE A 922 38.36 13.83 -24.15
CA PHE A 922 39.76 13.61 -24.52
C PHE A 922 39.90 12.77 -25.80
N LEU A 923 39.16 11.65 -25.93
CA LEU A 923 39.14 10.84 -27.16
C LEU A 923 38.66 11.66 -28.37
N TYR A 924 37.60 12.45 -28.21
CA TYR A 924 37.16 13.37 -29.26
C TYR A 924 38.22 14.43 -29.61
N LEU A 925 38.87 15.01 -28.60
CA LEU A 925 39.90 16.03 -28.81
C LEU A 925 41.13 15.44 -29.52
N LEU A 926 41.54 14.20 -29.23
CA LEU A 926 42.58 13.47 -29.96
C LEU A 926 42.22 13.30 -31.44
N ILE A 927 40.98 12.89 -31.75
CA ILE A 927 40.49 12.74 -33.14
C ILE A 927 40.53 14.10 -33.87
N ILE A 928 40.02 15.17 -33.23
CA ILE A 928 40.00 16.53 -33.81
C ILE A 928 41.42 17.05 -34.04
N ILE A 929 42.33 16.92 -33.06
CA ILE A 929 43.73 17.34 -33.18
C ILE A 929 44.43 16.53 -34.29
N ARG A 930 44.30 15.20 -34.30
CA ARG A 930 44.91 14.35 -35.32
C ARG A 930 44.43 14.74 -36.71
N GLY A 931 43.12 14.88 -36.92
CA GLY A 931 42.54 15.27 -38.20
C GLY A 931 42.94 16.69 -38.64
N LEU A 932 43.06 17.66 -37.72
CA LEU A 932 43.58 19.00 -38.04
C LEU A 932 45.07 18.96 -38.40
N VAL A 933 45.88 18.11 -37.76
CA VAL A 933 47.29 17.89 -38.14
C VAL A 933 47.39 17.24 -39.52
N LEU A 934 46.52 16.27 -39.86
CA LEU A 934 46.43 15.72 -41.22
C LEU A 934 46.05 16.80 -42.24
N ALA A 935 45.08 17.66 -41.91
CA ALA A 935 44.68 18.79 -42.76
C ALA A 935 45.83 19.78 -43.00
N ILE A 936 46.60 20.16 -41.98
CA ILE A 936 47.77 21.05 -42.09
C ILE A 936 48.90 20.43 -42.92
N LYS A 937 49.02 19.09 -42.92
CA LYS A 937 49.99 18.32 -43.71
C LYS A 937 49.56 18.09 -45.17
N SER A 938 48.31 18.34 -45.55
CA SER A 938 47.86 18.11 -46.93
C SER A 938 48.47 19.10 -47.92
N GLN A 939 48.95 18.57 -49.05
CA GLN A 939 49.65 19.36 -50.08
C GLN A 939 48.69 20.34 -50.78
N ASN A 940 47.51 19.89 -51.17
CA ASN A 940 46.57 20.65 -52.00
C ASN A 940 45.60 21.50 -51.16
N SER A 941 45.40 22.77 -51.55
CA SER A 941 44.54 23.70 -50.79
C SER A 941 43.08 23.24 -50.68
N PHE A 942 42.57 22.48 -51.65
CA PHE A 942 41.29 21.74 -51.55
C PHE A 942 41.28 20.78 -50.35
N GLY A 943 42.29 19.90 -50.24
CA GLY A 943 42.40 18.91 -49.17
C GLY A 943 42.56 19.52 -47.79
N ARG A 944 43.39 20.58 -47.66
CA ARG A 944 43.54 21.33 -46.39
C ARG A 944 42.21 21.87 -45.89
N ILE A 945 41.49 22.61 -46.73
CA ILE A 945 40.24 23.28 -46.36
C ILE A 945 39.14 22.26 -46.08
N LEU A 946 39.03 21.19 -46.89
CA LEU A 946 38.04 20.13 -46.71
C LEU A 946 38.27 19.36 -45.39
N SER A 947 39.48 18.83 -45.17
CA SER A 947 39.78 18.05 -43.95
C SER A 947 39.66 18.90 -42.69
N GLY A 948 40.04 20.18 -42.76
CA GLY A 948 39.82 21.14 -41.66
C GLY A 948 38.35 21.39 -41.37
N SER A 949 37.50 21.55 -42.40
CA SER A 949 36.06 21.71 -42.22
C SER A 949 35.43 20.46 -41.60
N ILE A 950 35.79 19.25 -42.07
CA ILE A 950 35.24 18.00 -41.53
C ILE A 950 35.51 17.89 -40.02
N MET A 951 36.73 18.23 -39.55
CA MET A 951 37.06 18.18 -38.12
C MET A 951 36.32 19.22 -37.28
N LEU A 952 36.21 20.47 -37.76
CA LEU A 952 35.44 21.50 -37.06
C LEU A 952 33.93 21.18 -37.05
N SER A 953 33.42 20.56 -38.13
CA SER A 953 32.05 20.06 -38.21
C SER A 953 31.80 18.97 -37.17
N PHE A 954 32.68 17.96 -37.10
CA PHE A 954 32.61 16.87 -36.12
C PHE A 954 32.58 17.41 -34.67
N PHE A 955 33.34 18.46 -34.36
CA PHE A 955 33.23 19.13 -33.06
C PHE A 955 31.84 19.74 -32.80
N VAL A 956 31.21 20.40 -33.78
CA VAL A 956 29.89 20.99 -33.59
C VAL A 956 28.82 19.93 -33.30
N TYR A 957 28.91 18.71 -33.84
CA TYR A 957 28.01 17.61 -33.44
C TYR A 957 28.14 17.29 -31.94
N ILE A 958 29.38 17.16 -31.45
CA ILE A 958 29.68 16.85 -30.05
C ILE A 958 29.15 17.97 -29.15
N PHE A 959 29.40 19.23 -29.52
CA PHE A 959 28.90 20.39 -28.78
C PHE A 959 27.37 20.48 -28.77
N VAL A 960 26.71 20.23 -29.91
CA VAL A 960 25.23 20.27 -30.01
C VAL A 960 24.59 19.15 -29.19
N ASN A 961 25.12 17.92 -29.24
CA ASN A 961 24.58 16.81 -28.44
C ASN A 961 24.83 17.01 -26.93
N ILE A 962 26.08 17.26 -26.51
CA ILE A 962 26.40 17.40 -25.08
C ILE A 962 25.76 18.66 -24.51
N GLY A 963 25.70 19.74 -25.28
CA GLY A 963 24.99 20.97 -24.92
C GLY A 963 23.47 20.76 -24.78
N MET A 964 22.85 19.94 -25.63
CA MET A 964 21.46 19.51 -25.47
C MET A 964 21.27 18.71 -24.18
N VAL A 965 22.02 17.62 -24.01
CA VAL A 965 21.75 16.63 -22.96
C VAL A 965 22.09 17.18 -21.56
N SER A 966 23.01 18.15 -21.46
CA SER A 966 23.31 18.91 -20.23
C SER A 966 22.48 20.20 -20.07
N GLY A 967 21.58 20.52 -21.01
CA GLY A 967 20.64 21.64 -20.93
C GLY A 967 21.27 23.03 -21.03
N ILE A 968 22.24 23.19 -21.92
CA ILE A 968 22.77 24.46 -22.45
C ILE A 968 22.04 24.87 -23.75
N LEU A 969 21.58 23.87 -24.52
CA LEU A 969 20.92 24.04 -25.83
C LEU A 969 19.55 23.34 -25.84
N PRO A 970 18.58 23.79 -26.66
CA PRO A 970 17.29 23.14 -26.77
C PRO A 970 17.41 21.76 -27.43
N VAL A 971 16.47 20.86 -27.11
CA VAL A 971 16.47 19.48 -27.64
C VAL A 971 16.16 19.49 -29.15
N VAL A 972 17.19 19.38 -29.99
CA VAL A 972 17.07 19.38 -31.46
C VAL A 972 17.05 17.99 -32.11
N GLY A 973 17.32 16.91 -31.36
CA GLY A 973 17.33 15.54 -31.87
C GLY A 973 18.54 15.23 -32.77
N VAL A 974 19.73 15.23 -32.17
CA VAL A 974 21.03 15.05 -32.84
C VAL A 974 21.83 13.98 -32.09
N PRO A 975 22.23 12.87 -32.73
CA PRO A 975 22.97 11.80 -32.09
C PRO A 975 24.44 12.17 -31.81
N LEU A 976 24.99 11.65 -30.72
CA LEU A 976 26.39 11.80 -30.32
C LEU A 976 27.32 11.01 -31.29
N PRO A 977 28.28 11.66 -31.97
CA PRO A 977 29.12 11.03 -32.99
C PRO A 977 29.82 9.75 -32.55
N LEU A 978 29.70 8.69 -33.36
CA LEU A 978 30.28 7.36 -33.15
C LEU A 978 29.83 6.62 -31.87
N VAL A 979 29.00 7.23 -31.02
CA VAL A 979 28.59 6.68 -29.72
C VAL A 979 27.12 6.31 -29.68
N SER A 980 26.23 7.18 -30.17
CA SER A 980 24.78 6.92 -30.26
C SER A 980 24.41 5.82 -31.26
N TYR A 981 23.26 5.18 -31.06
CA TYR A 981 22.67 4.25 -32.01
C TYR A 981 22.07 4.99 -33.21
N GLY A 982 22.87 5.22 -34.26
CA GLY A 982 22.44 5.92 -35.48
C GLY A 982 23.24 5.51 -36.71
N GLY A 983 22.73 4.56 -37.50
CA GLY A 983 23.46 3.95 -38.61
C GLY A 983 23.86 4.93 -39.71
N SER A 984 22.95 5.78 -40.17
CA SER A 984 23.21 6.75 -41.25
C SER A 984 24.28 7.78 -40.86
N SER A 985 24.11 8.46 -39.72
CA SER A 985 25.07 9.45 -39.22
C SER A 985 26.45 8.83 -38.93
N MET A 986 26.51 7.59 -38.41
CA MET A 986 27.78 6.87 -38.22
C MET A 986 28.48 6.59 -39.56
N LEU A 987 27.75 6.10 -40.58
CA LEU A 987 28.29 5.87 -41.92
C LEU A 987 28.83 7.15 -42.55
N THR A 988 28.06 8.25 -42.48
CA THR A 988 28.45 9.59 -42.96
C THR A 988 29.76 10.06 -42.32
N ILE A 989 29.87 9.98 -40.99
CA ILE A 989 31.04 10.45 -40.24
C ILE A 989 32.26 9.55 -40.51
N MET A 990 32.08 8.23 -40.58
CA MET A 990 33.16 7.29 -40.89
C MET A 990 33.65 7.41 -42.34
N GLY A 991 32.76 7.61 -43.31
CA GLY A 991 33.13 7.96 -44.69
C GLY A 991 33.89 9.29 -44.77
N SER A 992 33.53 10.27 -43.92
CA SER A 992 34.25 11.54 -43.81
C SER A 992 35.66 11.37 -43.24
N PHE A 993 35.85 10.50 -42.23
CA PHE A 993 37.19 10.13 -41.76
C PHE A 993 37.99 9.38 -42.83
N GLY A 994 37.36 8.50 -43.61
CA GLY A 994 38.00 7.83 -44.75
C GLY A 994 38.50 8.80 -45.82
N ILE A 995 37.71 9.82 -46.16
CA ILE A 995 38.14 10.93 -47.04
C ILE A 995 39.37 11.66 -46.46
N VAL A 996 39.38 11.94 -45.14
CA VAL A 996 40.52 12.61 -44.48
C VAL A 996 41.77 11.71 -44.44
N MET A 997 41.61 10.39 -44.27
CA MET A 997 42.69 9.42 -44.38
C MET A 997 43.25 9.35 -45.81
N SER A 998 42.38 9.24 -46.83
CA SER A 998 42.73 9.25 -48.26
C SER A 998 43.56 10.49 -48.65
N ILE A 999 43.17 11.66 -48.15
CA ILE A 999 43.89 12.95 -48.33
C ILE A 999 45.31 12.94 -47.73
N HIS A 1000 45.66 11.95 -46.91
CA HIS A 1000 47.00 11.75 -46.34
C HIS A 1000 47.75 10.51 -46.85
N SER A 1001 47.07 9.36 -47.01
CA SER A 1001 47.66 8.07 -47.40
C SER A 1001 48.19 8.09 -48.83
N HIS A 1002 47.40 8.66 -49.77
CA HIS A 1002 47.77 8.77 -51.18
C HIS A 1002 48.80 9.89 -51.42
N LYS A 1003 50.05 9.65 -51.00
CA LYS A 1003 51.21 10.47 -51.36
C LYS A 1003 51.46 10.38 -52.88
N THR A 1004 51.10 11.42 -53.62
CA THR A 1004 51.52 11.55 -55.03
C THR A 1004 53.02 11.82 -55.11
N MET A 1005 53.79 10.83 -55.59
CA MET A 1005 55.15 11.07 -56.09
C MET A 1005 55.08 11.77 -57.45
N LEU A 1006 55.93 12.79 -57.64
CA LEU A 1006 56.46 13.19 -58.96
C LEU A 1006 57.58 14.22 -58.77
N SER A 1007 58.80 13.88 -59.19
CA SER A 1007 59.90 14.83 -59.41
C SER A 1007 60.99 14.21 -60.29
N LYS A 1008 60.70 13.98 -61.58
CA LYS A 1008 61.73 13.67 -62.59
C LYS A 1008 61.26 13.89 -64.05
N SER A 1009 60.72 15.08 -64.31
CA SER A 1009 60.62 15.76 -65.62
C SER A 1009 60.03 17.15 -65.37
#